data_AF-A0AAV1DD31-F1
#
_entry.id   AF-A0AAV1DD31-F1
#
_cell.length_a   1.000
_cell.length_b   1.000
_cell.length_c   1.000
_cell.angle_alpha   90.00
_cell.angle_beta   90.00
_cell.angle_gamma   90.00
#
_symmetry.space_group_name_H-M   'P 1'
#
loop_
_entity.id
_entity.type
_entity.pdbx_description
1 polymer ?
#
loop_
_entity_poly.entity_id
_entity_poly.type
_entity_poly.pdbx_seq_one_letter_code
_entity_poly.pdbx_strand_id
1 'polypeptide(L)'
;MDQMWNRDLQTFICPFGGTATVMESLHLLRSLRFLFCGSFPVLSVWLSVPTFKKLIENEVLSEFAAISKEAYLVLETLTKRLPNFYSSSHAEEFGFEEEIWCWSRVGPLVDLALDWTLVKDISPISSFLDNLNGENVYSASQVSSLNSLLWVISSVIHTISGVLEAVLPVDNKDCSSSGCLPWLPDFVPKIGLKLIKNGLFVQSVETGDGGDSFLHFLCHLRNKFGLETTLASASCLQGLVQVAVSVDKLIKLAKHEKLNTMSSHYAIISNDEQILTVGLSESSLKDLRALFASIKPNNVQLIETFGRGGPAPGVGVGWGASGGGFWSKTILMAQVDARLITSLVEVFQNSSGEELSTIEHLQHFMQMMNSTLGVCLAAGPRDGLVVDKLFDLLLHIPVLKCLDVVMHQFLCVTEGIKPFDWKYEEEDYQLFSAVLASHFKDRWLSVKTKPKGTEESHHAKIDALKKGNNVLLDTIHEESDSSLCAVSLTQQWAYQRLPLPMQWFLSPISIMHNKKDSRKVDFQQEQVDLVEVAKAGLFFLLGLESTSAFLNAESCSFIRAVPVIWKLHALSVILIDGMAILEDQKSKDVFRTLQNIYGQFFDNLPIADTRGTVKASGLLLFHSEVNENYSTFVEMLVEQFAAESYGDLVFGCQVSVYLRRHVEASVKLATWNALLNVRALELLPPVDSCFGEADGYLEPVEDDEKLLEAYVKSWVSGGLDRAASRRSVSYTLALHHLSSFIFADSTADKLLLRNQLAKSLLRDYTRNVQQRQGMMMNLVQYKKKPGEEGFEVGNRLQVLKDACGGDSSLLKEVEKLKLLLLSEAELTACRRYLGSCIGKLSWSYIDVNVALVGRRKSCEGVGGVDRISLDGGRFIWVHEFVFMK
;
A
#
# COMPACT_ATOMS: atom_id res chain seq x y z
N MET A 1 20.03 47.40 -33.18
CA MET A 1 19.90 46.04 -32.60
C MET A 1 19.48 45.01 -33.67
N ASP A 2 18.52 45.31 -34.56
CA ASP A 2 18.12 44.41 -35.66
C ASP A 2 19.22 44.04 -36.67
N GLN A 3 20.22 44.92 -36.88
CA GLN A 3 21.36 44.62 -37.77
C GLN A 3 22.48 43.80 -37.10
N MET A 4 22.55 43.76 -35.76
CA MET A 4 23.46 42.88 -35.02
C MET A 4 22.92 41.44 -34.99
N TRP A 5 21.60 41.29 -34.83
CA TRP A 5 20.91 39.99 -34.89
C TRP A 5 21.15 39.22 -36.20
N ASN A 6 21.24 39.91 -37.35
CA ASN A 6 21.39 39.26 -38.65
C ASN A 6 22.83 38.80 -38.97
N ARG A 7 23.88 39.36 -38.35
CA ARG A 7 25.28 38.96 -38.62
C ARG A 7 25.78 37.85 -37.70
N ASP A 8 25.34 37.85 -36.44
CA ASP A 8 25.88 36.95 -35.42
C ASP A 8 25.19 35.57 -35.39
N LEU A 9 23.92 35.45 -35.81
CA LEU A 9 23.22 34.16 -35.88
C LEU A 9 23.81 33.22 -36.95
N GLN A 10 24.22 33.74 -38.11
CA GLN A 10 24.82 32.95 -39.18
C GLN A 10 26.25 32.47 -38.84
N THR A 11 26.94 33.14 -37.93
CA THR A 11 28.29 32.75 -37.48
C THR A 11 28.27 31.79 -36.29
N PHE A 12 27.26 31.88 -35.41
CA PHE A 12 27.13 30.95 -34.28
C PHE A 12 26.44 29.62 -34.63
N ILE A 13 25.60 29.60 -35.66
CA ILE A 13 24.81 28.43 -36.06
C ILE A 13 25.29 27.92 -37.42
N CYS A 14 26.56 27.51 -37.50
CA CYS A 14 27.09 26.75 -38.64
C CYS A 14 26.96 25.23 -38.39
N PRO A 15 26.76 24.40 -39.43
CA PRO A 15 26.06 23.11 -39.29
C PRO A 15 26.82 21.98 -38.59
N PHE A 16 28.04 22.20 -38.09
CA PHE A 16 28.85 21.11 -37.52
C PHE A 16 29.75 21.48 -36.32
N GLY A 17 29.53 22.60 -35.62
CA GLY A 17 30.39 22.92 -34.45
C GLY A 17 29.89 23.92 -33.40
N GLY A 18 28.96 24.83 -33.72
CA GLY A 18 28.55 25.91 -32.80
C GLY A 18 27.55 25.48 -31.71
N THR A 19 26.57 24.65 -32.05
CA THR A 19 25.57 24.15 -31.08
C THR A 19 26.19 23.19 -30.05
N ALA A 20 27.09 22.31 -30.50
CA ALA A 20 27.82 21.39 -29.64
C ALA A 20 28.73 22.11 -28.64
N THR A 21 29.48 23.13 -29.09
CA THR A 21 30.38 23.91 -28.23
C THR A 21 29.62 24.77 -27.22
N VAL A 22 28.47 25.35 -27.59
CA VAL A 22 27.59 26.06 -26.66
C VAL A 22 26.97 25.10 -25.64
N MET A 23 26.50 23.92 -26.06
CA MET A 23 25.96 22.89 -25.16
C MET A 23 27.03 22.34 -24.21
N GLU A 24 28.24 22.08 -24.69
CA GLU A 24 29.39 21.70 -23.85
C GLU A 24 29.73 22.80 -22.84
N SER A 25 29.70 24.08 -23.27
CA SER A 25 29.94 25.23 -22.38
C SER A 25 28.84 25.36 -21.31
N LEU A 26 27.57 25.12 -21.65
CA LEU A 26 26.45 25.11 -20.70
C LEU A 26 26.54 23.91 -19.73
N HIS A 27 26.92 22.72 -20.20
CA HIS A 27 27.15 21.56 -19.34
C HIS A 27 28.36 21.76 -18.40
N LEU A 28 29.40 22.45 -18.86
CA LEU A 28 30.53 22.88 -18.02
C LEU A 28 30.08 23.90 -16.97
N LEU A 29 29.25 24.89 -17.33
CA LEU A 29 28.68 25.86 -16.39
C LEU A 29 27.78 25.19 -15.33
N ARG A 30 27.06 24.13 -15.68
CA ARG A 30 26.30 23.31 -14.72
C ARG A 30 27.20 22.63 -13.68
N SER A 31 28.45 22.38 -14.04
CA SER A 31 29.45 21.66 -13.24
C SER A 31 30.41 22.58 -12.47
N LEU A 32 30.60 23.83 -12.92
CA LEU A 32 31.59 24.76 -12.38
C LEU A 32 30.99 25.77 -11.40
N ARG A 33 31.65 25.92 -10.25
CA ARG A 33 31.22 26.71 -9.08
C ARG A 33 31.30 28.24 -9.25
N PHE A 34 31.95 28.79 -10.28
CA PHE A 34 32.63 30.09 -10.13
C PHE A 34 32.50 31.13 -11.27
N LEU A 35 31.63 31.00 -12.28
CA LEU A 35 31.71 31.87 -13.49
C LEU A 35 30.39 32.45 -14.03
N PHE A 36 29.33 32.56 -13.21
CA PHE A 36 28.03 33.06 -13.71
C PHE A 36 28.03 34.58 -13.99
N CYS A 37 28.77 35.37 -13.20
CA CYS A 37 28.76 36.83 -13.31
C CYS A 37 29.32 37.36 -14.66
N GLY A 38 30.27 36.65 -15.27
CA GLY A 38 30.83 37.02 -16.57
C GLY A 38 30.03 36.51 -17.78
N SER A 39 29.19 35.49 -17.60
CA SER A 39 28.51 34.77 -18.70
C SER A 39 27.05 35.22 -18.91
N PHE A 40 26.45 35.94 -17.96
CA PHE A 40 25.05 36.39 -18.03
C PHE A 40 24.69 37.23 -19.28
N PRO A 41 25.50 38.22 -19.73
CA PRO A 41 25.18 38.99 -20.94
C PRO A 41 25.21 38.15 -22.23
N VAL A 42 26.02 37.10 -22.24
CA VAL A 42 26.09 36.16 -23.38
C VAL A 42 24.89 35.21 -23.35
N LEU A 43 24.46 34.80 -22.15
CA LEU A 43 23.26 34.01 -21.94
C LEU A 43 21.98 34.77 -22.29
N SER A 44 21.90 36.08 -22.02
CA SER A 44 20.66 36.86 -22.20
C SER A 44 20.10 36.85 -23.62
N VAL A 45 20.95 36.62 -24.64
CA VAL A 45 20.51 36.45 -26.04
C VAL A 45 19.60 35.23 -26.18
N TRP A 46 19.98 34.12 -25.54
CA TRP A 46 19.25 32.85 -25.55
C TRP A 46 18.09 32.82 -24.56
N LEU A 47 18.05 33.76 -23.61
CA LEU A 47 16.94 33.92 -22.66
C LEU A 47 15.82 34.79 -23.22
N SER A 48 16.08 35.64 -24.21
CA SER A 48 15.08 36.54 -24.81
C SER A 48 14.16 35.83 -25.81
N VAL A 49 12.89 36.27 -25.88
CA VAL A 49 11.93 35.75 -26.88
C VAL A 49 12.35 36.22 -28.28
N PRO A 50 12.56 35.31 -29.24
CA PRO A 50 13.04 35.68 -30.57
C PRO A 50 11.91 36.06 -31.53
N THR A 51 12.27 36.63 -32.68
CA THR A 51 11.33 36.77 -33.80
C THR A 51 11.14 35.42 -34.52
N PHE A 52 10.06 34.71 -34.19
CA PHE A 52 9.78 33.35 -34.68
C PHE A 52 9.74 33.22 -36.21
N LYS A 53 9.26 34.25 -36.93
CA LYS A 53 9.15 34.22 -38.40
C LYS A 53 10.46 33.86 -39.10
N LYS A 54 11.57 34.50 -38.68
CA LYS A 54 12.91 34.25 -39.26
C LYS A 54 13.48 32.89 -38.86
N LEU A 55 13.12 32.36 -37.70
CA LEU A 55 13.59 31.04 -37.25
C LEU A 55 12.90 29.90 -38.00
N ILE A 56 11.61 30.05 -38.27
CA ILE A 56 10.81 29.10 -39.06
C ILE A 56 11.26 29.11 -40.52
N GLU A 57 11.48 30.29 -41.11
CA GLU A 57 11.98 30.43 -42.49
C GLU A 57 13.34 29.75 -42.72
N ASN A 58 14.19 29.68 -41.69
CA ASN A 58 15.53 29.09 -41.77
C ASN A 58 15.62 27.67 -41.17
N GLU A 59 14.50 27.08 -40.74
CA GLU A 59 14.44 25.75 -40.10
C GLU A 59 15.29 25.58 -38.82
N VAL A 60 15.64 26.66 -38.12
CA VAL A 60 16.57 26.62 -36.95
C VAL A 60 15.86 26.73 -35.59
N LEU A 61 14.52 26.62 -35.60
CA LEU A 61 13.70 26.78 -34.39
C LEU A 61 14.03 25.74 -33.32
N SER A 62 14.30 24.50 -33.74
CA SER A 62 14.54 23.38 -32.83
C SER A 62 15.85 23.53 -32.05
N GLU A 63 16.90 24.01 -32.72
CA GLU A 63 18.22 24.26 -32.18
C GLU A 63 18.21 25.47 -31.26
N PHE A 64 17.55 26.56 -31.67
CA PHE A 64 17.35 27.72 -30.81
C PHE A 64 16.59 27.35 -29.54
N ALA A 65 15.50 26.59 -29.67
CA ALA A 65 14.72 26.12 -28.54
C ALA A 65 15.52 25.17 -27.64
N ALA A 66 16.36 24.29 -28.20
CA ALA A 66 17.23 23.40 -27.42
C ALA A 66 18.25 24.18 -26.58
N ILE A 67 18.90 25.20 -27.15
CA ILE A 67 19.86 26.06 -26.44
C ILE A 67 19.15 26.88 -25.35
N SER A 68 18.01 27.49 -25.70
CA SER A 68 17.22 28.30 -24.76
C SER A 68 16.73 27.45 -23.59
N LYS A 69 16.24 26.23 -23.87
CA LYS A 69 15.85 25.24 -22.87
C LYS A 69 17.01 24.91 -21.93
N GLU A 70 18.18 24.55 -22.46
CA GLU A 70 19.32 24.20 -21.61
C GLU A 70 19.81 25.41 -20.80
N ALA A 71 19.77 26.62 -21.37
CA ALA A 71 20.10 27.85 -20.63
C ALA A 71 19.18 28.05 -19.42
N TYR A 72 17.86 27.92 -19.59
CA TYR A 72 16.91 27.99 -18.47
C TYR A 72 17.06 26.82 -17.49
N LEU A 73 17.35 25.58 -17.94
CA LEU A 73 17.63 24.47 -17.03
C LEU A 73 18.89 24.71 -16.18
N VAL A 74 19.92 25.33 -16.73
CA VAL A 74 21.09 25.75 -15.97
C VAL A 74 20.68 26.80 -14.94
N LEU A 75 19.88 27.81 -15.32
CA LEU A 75 19.36 28.82 -14.39
C LEU A 75 18.52 28.20 -13.26
N GLU A 76 17.62 27.27 -13.57
CA GLU A 76 16.84 26.52 -12.57
C GLU A 76 17.74 25.74 -11.61
N THR A 77 18.83 25.11 -12.09
CA THR A 77 19.75 24.46 -11.16
C THR A 77 20.54 25.45 -10.32
N LEU A 78 20.83 26.62 -10.88
CA LEU A 78 21.47 27.68 -10.15
C LEU A 78 20.54 28.18 -9.05
N THR A 79 19.22 28.42 -9.28
CA THR A 79 18.26 29.05 -8.32
C THR A 79 18.32 28.43 -6.93
N LYS A 80 18.56 27.13 -6.84
CA LYS A 80 18.76 26.36 -5.60
C LYS A 80 19.98 26.80 -4.75
N ARG A 81 20.87 27.60 -5.31
CA ARG A 81 22.07 28.17 -4.68
C ARG A 81 21.91 29.65 -4.33
N LEU A 82 20.76 30.28 -4.61
CA LEU A 82 20.50 31.64 -4.15
C LEU A 82 20.52 31.69 -2.62
N PRO A 83 21.15 32.70 -2.01
CA PRO A 83 21.01 32.92 -0.58
C PRO A 83 19.54 33.26 -0.27
N ASN A 84 19.05 32.85 0.90
CA ASN A 84 17.67 33.20 1.31
C ASN A 84 17.51 34.73 1.26
N PHE A 85 16.47 35.19 0.57
CA PHE A 85 16.22 36.61 0.28
C PHE A 85 16.31 37.51 1.52
N TYR A 86 15.84 37.03 2.67
CA TYR A 86 15.78 37.81 3.92
C TYR A 86 17.03 37.64 4.81
N SER A 87 17.92 36.70 4.48
CA SER A 87 19.18 36.50 5.22
C SER A 87 20.29 37.45 4.76
N SER A 88 20.25 37.86 3.48
CA SER A 88 21.27 38.73 2.88
C SER A 88 21.19 40.19 3.31
N SER A 89 20.10 40.67 3.91
CA SER A 89 19.98 42.05 4.39
C SER A 89 20.85 42.36 5.62
N HIS A 90 21.47 41.35 6.25
CA HIS A 90 22.38 41.51 7.39
C HIS A 90 23.87 41.29 7.05
N ALA A 91 24.21 41.03 5.79
CA ALA A 91 25.56 40.60 5.38
C ALA A 91 26.41 41.69 4.71
N GLU A 92 26.01 42.96 4.75
CA GLU A 92 26.79 44.06 4.13
C GLU A 92 28.05 44.48 4.93
N GLU A 93 28.34 43.88 6.09
CA GLU A 93 29.47 44.31 6.95
C GLU A 93 30.75 43.45 6.91
N PHE A 94 30.78 42.30 6.23
CA PHE A 94 32.02 41.48 6.16
C PHE A 94 32.42 41.19 4.72
N GLY A 95 33.41 41.95 4.24
CA GLY A 95 34.04 41.76 2.94
C GLY A 95 34.83 40.45 2.87
N PHE A 96 34.27 39.46 2.19
CA PHE A 96 35.03 38.41 1.51
C PHE A 96 34.53 38.30 0.06
N GLU A 97 35.43 38.57 -0.88
CA GLU A 97 35.25 38.43 -2.32
C GLU A 97 35.17 36.94 -2.73
N GLU A 98 34.04 36.28 -2.47
CA GLU A 98 33.65 35.09 -3.23
C GLU A 98 32.40 35.46 -4.04
N GLU A 99 32.48 35.41 -5.38
CA GLU A 99 31.38 35.76 -6.30
C GLU A 99 30.18 34.81 -6.14
N ILE A 100 29.42 35.02 -5.07
CA ILE A 100 28.14 34.36 -4.78
C ILE A 100 27.07 35.05 -5.61
N TRP A 101 26.22 34.27 -6.27
CA TRP A 101 25.14 34.77 -7.11
C TRP A 101 24.20 35.69 -6.32
N CYS A 102 24.03 36.93 -6.81
CA CYS A 102 23.37 38.02 -6.09
C CYS A 102 21.97 38.34 -6.63
N TRP A 103 21.07 38.74 -5.71
CA TRP A 103 19.68 39.11 -6.00
C TRP A 103 19.52 40.28 -6.99
N SER A 104 20.54 41.14 -7.14
CA SER A 104 20.53 42.27 -8.09
C SER A 104 20.41 41.82 -9.56
N ARG A 105 20.80 40.59 -9.88
CA ARG A 105 20.70 40.02 -11.24
C ARG A 105 19.45 39.17 -11.48
N VAL A 106 18.68 38.89 -10.43
CA VAL A 106 17.47 38.05 -10.50
C VAL A 106 16.30 38.82 -11.13
N GLY A 107 16.17 40.12 -10.85
CA GLY A 107 15.09 40.95 -11.40
C GLY A 107 15.02 40.94 -12.95
N PRO A 108 16.11 41.30 -13.66
CA PRO A 108 16.14 41.26 -15.12
C PRO A 108 15.92 39.84 -15.71
N LEU A 109 16.36 38.80 -14.99
CA LEU A 109 16.13 37.41 -15.38
C LEU A 109 14.65 37.03 -15.27
N VAL A 110 13.98 37.44 -14.20
CA VAL A 110 12.53 37.25 -14.04
C VAL A 110 11.77 37.98 -15.15
N ASP A 111 12.20 39.19 -15.52
CA ASP A 111 11.57 39.94 -16.61
C ASP A 111 11.70 39.22 -17.97
N LEU A 112 12.90 38.75 -18.32
CA LEU A 112 13.12 37.95 -19.53
C LEU A 112 12.31 36.64 -19.51
N ALA A 113 12.21 35.99 -18.35
CA ALA A 113 11.42 34.77 -18.18
C ALA A 113 9.92 35.06 -18.34
N LEU A 114 9.43 36.18 -17.82
CA LEU A 114 8.02 36.58 -17.93
C LEU A 114 7.61 36.90 -19.37
N ASP A 115 8.52 37.35 -20.23
CA ASP A 115 8.22 37.57 -21.65
C ASP A 115 7.85 36.25 -22.37
N TRP A 116 8.47 35.13 -21.99
CA TRP A 116 8.10 33.81 -22.52
C TRP A 116 6.71 33.31 -22.07
N THR A 117 6.12 33.93 -21.04
CA THR A 117 4.78 33.56 -20.56
C THR A 117 3.65 34.17 -21.40
N LEU A 118 3.97 35.05 -22.37
CA LEU A 118 3.03 35.59 -23.35
C LEU A 118 2.77 34.57 -24.47
N VAL A 119 2.17 33.44 -24.10
CA VAL A 119 2.02 32.28 -25.00
C VAL A 119 1.23 32.62 -26.27
N LYS A 120 0.27 33.54 -26.18
CA LYS A 120 -0.56 33.99 -27.32
C LYS A 120 0.26 34.71 -28.42
N ASP A 121 1.40 35.28 -28.07
CA ASP A 121 2.28 35.99 -29.02
C ASP A 121 3.27 35.04 -29.72
N ILE A 122 3.37 33.79 -29.25
CA ILE A 122 4.24 32.77 -29.83
C ILE A 122 3.48 32.10 -30.98
N SER A 123 3.74 32.57 -32.21
CA SER A 123 3.01 32.17 -33.43
C SER A 123 2.77 30.66 -33.61
N PRO A 124 3.74 29.76 -33.34
CA PRO A 124 3.46 28.32 -33.43
C PRO A 124 2.46 27.84 -32.38
N ILE A 125 2.44 28.40 -31.17
CA ILE A 125 1.53 27.96 -30.11
C ILE A 125 0.15 28.60 -30.29
N SER A 126 0.10 29.87 -30.68
CA SER A 126 -1.16 30.57 -30.97
C SER A 126 -1.98 29.83 -32.05
N SER A 127 -1.31 29.34 -33.11
CA SER A 127 -1.98 28.54 -34.15
C SER A 127 -2.58 27.22 -33.65
N PHE A 128 -2.07 26.63 -32.57
CA PHE A 128 -2.63 25.44 -31.96
C PHE A 128 -3.75 25.78 -30.97
N LEU A 129 -3.62 26.90 -30.24
CA LEU A 129 -4.66 27.43 -29.35
C LEU A 129 -5.93 27.78 -30.12
N ASP A 130 -5.82 28.46 -31.26
CA ASP A 130 -6.96 28.87 -32.09
C ASP A 130 -7.69 27.66 -32.73
N ASN A 131 -7.01 26.52 -32.84
CA ASN A 131 -7.50 25.30 -33.53
C ASN A 131 -7.93 24.17 -32.58
N LEU A 132 -8.12 24.44 -31.28
CA LEU A 132 -8.50 23.46 -30.25
C LEU A 132 -9.75 22.61 -30.60
N ASN A 133 -10.67 23.18 -31.38
CA ASN A 133 -11.96 22.56 -31.76
C ASN A 133 -11.97 21.91 -33.16
N GLY A 134 -10.88 21.97 -33.93
CA GLY A 134 -10.82 21.41 -35.29
C GLY A 134 -10.30 19.96 -35.34
N GLU A 135 -10.90 19.11 -36.19
CA GLU A 135 -10.42 17.76 -36.53
C GLU A 135 -9.24 17.77 -37.54
N ASN A 136 -8.38 18.80 -37.50
CA ASN A 136 -7.28 18.90 -38.45
C ASN A 136 -6.13 17.96 -38.07
N VAL A 137 -5.64 17.21 -39.06
CA VAL A 137 -4.46 16.34 -38.93
C VAL A 137 -3.21 17.22 -38.97
N TYR A 138 -2.55 17.37 -37.82
CA TYR A 138 -1.30 18.13 -37.69
C TYR A 138 -0.11 17.39 -38.32
N SER A 139 0.81 18.12 -38.97
CA SER A 139 2.02 17.51 -39.51
C SER A 139 3.03 17.17 -38.39
N ALA A 140 3.90 16.18 -38.62
CA ALA A 140 4.95 15.82 -37.68
C ALA A 140 5.93 16.99 -37.38
N SER A 141 6.16 17.87 -38.35
CA SER A 141 7.02 19.06 -38.18
C SER A 141 6.38 20.13 -37.28
N GLN A 142 5.06 20.32 -37.36
CA GLN A 142 4.32 21.23 -36.48
C GLN A 142 4.34 20.73 -35.03
N VAL A 143 4.13 19.43 -34.82
CA VAL A 143 4.18 18.80 -33.49
C VAL A 143 5.59 18.87 -32.89
N SER A 144 6.64 18.66 -33.70
CA SER A 144 8.03 18.80 -33.25
C SER A 144 8.38 20.24 -32.82
N SER A 145 7.91 21.23 -33.58
CA SER A 145 8.09 22.65 -33.26
C SER A 145 7.36 23.04 -31.97
N LEU A 146 6.13 22.55 -31.79
CA LEU A 146 5.36 22.72 -30.56
C LEU A 146 6.08 22.10 -29.36
N ASN A 147 6.56 20.85 -29.48
CA ASN A 147 7.29 20.17 -28.41
C ASN A 147 8.54 20.95 -27.99
N SER A 148 9.31 21.44 -28.96
CA SER A 148 10.52 22.24 -28.73
C SER A 148 10.21 23.49 -27.90
N LEU A 149 9.14 24.21 -28.23
CA LEU A 149 8.72 25.42 -27.52
C LEU A 149 8.10 25.14 -26.14
N LEU A 150 7.32 24.04 -26.00
CA LEU A 150 6.81 23.61 -24.70
C LEU A 150 7.93 23.29 -23.72
N TRP A 151 9.02 22.69 -24.19
CA TRP A 151 10.20 22.46 -23.33
C TRP A 151 10.85 23.76 -22.86
N VAL A 152 10.93 24.79 -23.71
CA VAL A 152 11.43 26.12 -23.31
C VAL A 152 10.51 26.72 -22.25
N ILE A 153 9.20 26.76 -22.52
CA ILE A 153 8.20 27.30 -21.58
C ILE A 153 8.26 26.55 -20.23
N SER A 154 8.37 25.22 -20.25
CA SER A 154 8.52 24.44 -19.03
C SER A 154 9.76 24.85 -18.25
N SER A 155 10.93 24.96 -18.90
CA SER A 155 12.17 25.37 -18.23
C SER A 155 12.13 26.80 -17.67
N VAL A 156 11.45 27.72 -18.37
CA VAL A 156 11.20 29.09 -17.91
C VAL A 156 10.38 29.08 -16.63
N ILE A 157 9.26 28.34 -16.63
CA ILE A 157 8.34 28.30 -15.49
C ILE A 157 9.02 27.64 -14.27
N HIS A 158 9.79 26.57 -14.46
CA HIS A 158 10.58 25.95 -13.38
C HIS A 158 11.66 26.88 -12.84
N THR A 159 12.30 27.69 -13.71
CA THR A 159 13.24 28.72 -13.26
C THR A 159 12.55 29.76 -12.37
N ILE A 160 11.37 30.25 -12.77
CA ILE A 160 10.56 31.16 -11.95
C ILE A 160 10.18 30.50 -10.62
N SER A 161 9.77 29.23 -10.63
CA SER A 161 9.46 28.48 -9.41
C SER A 161 10.66 28.42 -8.47
N GLY A 162 11.85 28.10 -8.97
CA GLY A 162 13.07 28.04 -8.16
C GLY A 162 13.48 29.40 -7.58
N VAL A 163 13.23 30.51 -8.29
CA VAL A 163 13.42 31.87 -7.74
C VAL A 163 12.45 32.11 -6.58
N LEU A 164 11.17 31.75 -6.73
CA LEU A 164 10.16 31.93 -5.68
C LEU A 164 10.45 31.04 -4.46
N GLU A 165 10.92 29.81 -4.66
CA GLU A 165 11.35 28.92 -3.58
C GLU A 165 12.50 29.51 -2.75
N ALA A 166 13.45 30.19 -3.38
CA ALA A 166 14.56 30.86 -2.67
C ALA A 166 14.13 32.08 -1.84
N VAL A 167 12.91 32.60 -2.06
CA VAL A 167 12.32 33.69 -1.25
C VAL A 167 11.61 33.13 -0.01
N LEU A 168 11.13 31.88 -0.05
CA LEU A 168 10.43 31.28 1.09
C LEU A 168 11.37 31.18 2.31
N PRO A 169 10.86 31.44 3.53
CA PRO A 169 11.67 31.30 4.75
C PRO A 169 12.02 29.83 4.95
N VAL A 170 13.27 29.53 5.29
CA VAL A 170 13.72 28.17 5.61
C VAL A 170 13.15 27.81 6.99
N ASP A 171 12.53 26.63 7.11
CA ASP A 171 12.01 26.05 8.36
C ASP A 171 13.15 25.74 9.36
N ASN A 172 13.85 26.76 9.84
CA ASN A 172 14.79 26.64 10.94
C ASN A 172 14.01 26.83 12.25
N LYS A 173 14.07 25.82 13.11
CA LYS A 173 13.44 25.75 14.44
C LYS A 173 13.82 26.90 15.40
N ASP A 174 14.72 27.80 15.00
CA ASP A 174 15.26 28.89 15.83
C ASP A 174 14.63 30.27 15.57
N CYS A 175 13.68 30.43 14.63
CA CYS A 175 12.94 31.70 14.50
C CYS A 175 11.73 31.75 15.44
N SER A 176 11.98 32.25 16.64
CA SER A 176 10.96 32.60 17.63
C SER A 176 9.96 33.65 17.10
N SER A 177 8.67 33.32 17.21
CA SER A 177 7.48 34.21 17.19
C SER A 177 7.22 35.05 15.93
N SER A 178 6.84 34.36 14.85
CA SER A 178 5.77 34.67 13.87
C SER A 178 6.28 34.30 12.48
N GLY A 179 5.65 33.31 11.84
CA GLY A 179 6.01 32.88 10.48
C GLY A 179 5.63 33.90 9.40
N CYS A 180 5.78 35.20 9.64
CA CYS A 180 5.43 36.27 8.72
C CYS A 180 6.67 36.79 8.00
N LEU A 181 6.49 37.20 6.74
CA LEU A 181 7.55 37.84 5.95
C LEU A 181 7.64 39.33 6.34
N PRO A 182 8.85 39.91 6.50
CA PRO A 182 9.01 41.32 6.88
C PRO A 182 8.57 42.31 5.79
N TRP A 183 8.58 41.89 4.53
CA TRP A 183 7.98 42.59 3.38
C TRP A 183 7.95 41.65 2.17
N LEU A 184 7.05 41.89 1.21
CA LEU A 184 6.91 41.06 -0.01
C LEU A 184 7.70 41.69 -1.18
N PRO A 185 8.59 40.94 -1.87
CA PRO A 185 9.32 41.48 -3.02
C PRO A 185 8.39 41.86 -4.19
N ASP A 186 8.63 43.01 -4.82
CA ASP A 186 7.77 43.57 -5.89
C ASP A 186 7.60 42.63 -7.09
N PHE A 187 8.59 41.77 -7.35
CA PHE A 187 8.50 40.80 -8.45
C PHE A 187 7.50 39.68 -8.16
N VAL A 188 7.17 39.37 -6.90
CA VAL A 188 6.23 38.29 -6.55
C VAL A 188 4.79 38.64 -7.00
N PRO A 189 4.20 39.80 -6.62
CA PRO A 189 2.93 40.24 -7.20
C PRO A 189 2.99 40.43 -8.72
N LYS A 190 4.13 40.92 -9.24
CA LYS A 190 4.32 41.11 -10.70
C LYS A 190 4.18 39.79 -11.46
N ILE A 191 4.80 38.72 -10.97
CA ILE A 191 4.66 37.37 -11.54
C ILE A 191 3.19 36.96 -11.49
N GLY A 192 2.55 37.01 -10.32
CA GLY A 192 1.14 36.61 -10.16
C GLY A 192 0.18 37.35 -11.10
N LEU A 193 0.27 38.68 -11.17
CA LEU A 193 -0.54 39.50 -12.08
C LEU A 193 -0.29 39.17 -13.56
N LYS A 194 0.96 38.92 -13.94
CA LYS A 194 1.30 38.57 -15.34
C LYS A 194 0.72 37.21 -15.72
N LEU A 195 0.73 36.23 -14.81
CA LEU A 195 0.12 34.91 -15.06
C LEU A 195 -1.40 35.00 -15.27
N ILE A 196 -2.10 35.86 -14.50
CA ILE A 196 -3.54 36.10 -14.64
C ILE A 196 -3.83 36.78 -15.98
N LYS A 197 -3.14 37.89 -16.29
CA LYS A 197 -3.33 38.66 -17.52
C LYS A 197 -3.08 37.85 -18.79
N ASN A 198 -2.15 36.89 -18.72
CA ASN A 198 -1.82 36.02 -19.84
C ASN A 198 -2.77 34.82 -19.99
N GLY A 199 -3.77 34.67 -19.11
CA GLY A 199 -4.79 33.62 -19.20
C GLY A 199 -4.25 32.21 -18.92
N LEU A 200 -3.23 32.08 -18.07
CA LEU A 200 -2.60 30.77 -17.81
C LEU A 200 -3.45 29.85 -16.94
N PHE A 201 -4.20 30.42 -15.98
CA PHE A 201 -5.04 29.67 -15.02
C PHE A 201 -6.54 29.96 -15.15
N VAL A 202 -6.91 31.24 -15.23
CA VAL A 202 -8.31 31.70 -15.13
C VAL A 202 -8.72 32.40 -16.42
N GLN A 203 -9.96 32.20 -16.86
CA GLN A 203 -10.55 32.94 -17.97
C GLN A 203 -10.67 34.42 -17.60
N SER A 204 -9.96 35.31 -18.32
CA SER A 204 -10.18 36.75 -18.16
C SER A 204 -11.58 37.07 -18.69
N VAL A 205 -12.49 37.44 -17.79
CA VAL A 205 -13.91 37.73 -18.08
C VAL A 205 -14.08 38.88 -19.10
N GLU A 206 -13.04 39.69 -19.34
CA GLU A 206 -13.12 40.92 -20.12
C GLU A 206 -13.22 40.72 -21.65
N THR A 207 -12.96 39.53 -22.18
CA THR A 207 -13.13 39.26 -23.62
C THR A 207 -14.18 38.18 -23.81
N GLY A 208 -15.38 38.58 -24.27
CA GLY A 208 -16.52 37.70 -24.53
C GLY A 208 -16.35 36.72 -25.70
N ASP A 209 -15.13 36.23 -25.93
CA ASP A 209 -14.81 35.19 -26.89
C ASP A 209 -14.39 33.93 -26.11
N GLY A 210 -15.01 32.80 -26.41
CA GLY A 210 -14.91 31.55 -25.66
C GLY A 210 -13.56 30.84 -25.83
N GLY A 211 -12.47 31.48 -25.43
CA GLY A 211 -11.12 30.91 -25.46
C GLY A 211 -10.80 30.14 -24.19
N ASP A 212 -10.42 28.86 -24.35
CA ASP A 212 -9.92 27.99 -23.28
C ASP A 212 -8.60 28.53 -22.66
N SER A 213 -8.38 28.28 -21.36
CA SER A 213 -7.14 28.67 -20.67
C SER A 213 -5.92 27.88 -21.19
N PHE A 214 -4.70 28.40 -20.98
CA PHE A 214 -3.49 27.66 -21.35
C PHE A 214 -3.38 26.33 -20.58
N LEU A 215 -3.85 26.29 -19.32
CA LEU A 215 -3.96 25.05 -18.55
C LEU A 215 -4.85 24.02 -19.25
N HIS A 216 -6.02 24.44 -19.77
CA HIS A 216 -6.90 23.56 -20.53
C HIS A 216 -6.24 23.08 -21.84
N PHE A 217 -5.52 23.96 -22.55
CA PHE A 217 -4.73 23.60 -23.72
C PHE A 217 -3.68 22.52 -23.43
N LEU A 218 -2.93 22.65 -22.33
CA LEU A 218 -1.94 21.64 -21.93
C LEU A 218 -2.59 20.29 -21.59
N CYS A 219 -3.76 20.31 -20.94
CA CYS A 219 -4.55 19.10 -20.68
C CYS A 219 -4.98 18.41 -21.98
N HIS A 220 -5.45 19.20 -22.95
CA HIS A 220 -5.86 18.71 -24.27
C HIS A 220 -4.70 18.06 -25.03
N LEU A 221 -3.53 18.71 -25.03
CA LEU A 221 -2.32 18.18 -25.67
C LEU A 221 -1.94 16.81 -25.11
N ARG A 222 -2.05 16.65 -23.79
CA ARG A 222 -1.72 15.40 -23.10
C ARG A 222 -2.60 14.22 -23.52
N ASN A 223 -3.87 14.48 -23.84
CA ASN A 223 -4.83 13.44 -24.19
C ASN A 223 -4.82 13.06 -25.68
N LYS A 224 -4.41 13.97 -26.58
CA LYS A 224 -4.47 13.77 -28.04
C LYS A 224 -3.15 13.39 -28.70
N PHE A 225 -2.00 13.80 -28.16
CA PHE A 225 -0.71 13.70 -28.85
C PHE A 225 0.20 12.61 -28.27
N GLY A 226 1.35 12.39 -28.92
CA GLY A 226 2.31 11.36 -28.54
C GLY A 226 3.00 11.62 -27.20
N LEU A 227 3.81 10.65 -26.78
CA LEU A 227 4.47 10.66 -25.47
C LEU A 227 5.33 11.90 -25.21
N GLU A 228 6.06 12.39 -26.21
CA GLU A 228 6.93 13.57 -26.03
C GLU A 228 6.14 14.83 -25.71
N THR A 229 5.04 15.06 -26.44
CA THR A 229 4.12 16.18 -26.19
C THR A 229 3.48 16.05 -24.80
N THR A 230 3.14 14.83 -24.41
CA THR A 230 2.57 14.49 -23.09
C THR A 230 3.56 14.80 -21.96
N LEU A 231 4.85 14.47 -22.13
CA LEU A 231 5.91 14.79 -21.17
C LEU A 231 6.12 16.31 -21.05
N ALA A 232 6.21 17.00 -22.19
CA ALA A 232 6.42 18.45 -22.21
C ALA A 232 5.24 19.19 -21.57
N SER A 233 3.99 18.79 -21.89
CA SER A 233 2.80 19.40 -21.31
C SER A 233 2.65 19.13 -19.82
N ALA A 234 2.92 17.91 -19.36
CA ALA A 234 2.89 17.56 -17.94
C ALA A 234 3.96 18.33 -17.13
N SER A 235 5.15 18.52 -17.70
CA SER A 235 6.22 19.33 -17.08
C SER A 235 5.85 20.82 -17.00
N CYS A 236 5.18 21.38 -18.03
CA CYS A 236 4.61 22.73 -17.97
C CYS A 236 3.55 22.85 -16.88
N LEU A 237 2.60 21.91 -16.82
CA LEU A 237 1.54 21.89 -15.81
C LEU A 237 2.12 21.83 -14.40
N GLN A 238 3.14 20.98 -14.18
CA GLN A 238 3.81 20.88 -12.88
C GLN A 238 4.40 22.22 -12.46
N GLY A 239 5.19 22.85 -13.33
CA GLY A 239 5.81 24.14 -13.05
C GLY A 239 4.75 25.22 -12.79
N LEU A 240 3.67 25.26 -13.57
CA LEU A 240 2.58 26.22 -13.38
C LEU A 240 2.00 26.09 -11.97
N VAL A 241 1.60 24.87 -11.57
CA VAL A 241 1.03 24.63 -10.24
C VAL A 241 2.02 25.04 -9.14
N GLN A 242 3.32 24.74 -9.28
CA GLN A 242 4.34 25.13 -8.29
C GLN A 242 4.51 26.65 -8.16
N VAL A 243 4.50 27.38 -9.29
CA VAL A 243 4.55 28.85 -9.27
C VAL A 243 3.31 29.42 -8.60
N ALA A 244 2.12 28.92 -8.94
CA ALA A 244 0.87 29.37 -8.32
C ALA A 244 0.87 29.15 -6.79
N VAL A 245 1.27 27.96 -6.34
CA VAL A 245 1.38 27.63 -4.91
C VAL A 245 2.38 28.53 -4.20
N SER A 246 3.54 28.78 -4.81
CA SER A 246 4.59 29.60 -4.21
C SER A 246 4.18 31.07 -4.09
N VAL A 247 3.54 31.62 -5.13
CA VAL A 247 2.97 32.98 -5.11
C VAL A 247 1.90 33.08 -4.02
N ASP A 248 0.97 32.12 -3.96
CA ASP A 248 -0.11 32.13 -2.96
C ASP A 248 0.43 32.04 -1.53
N LYS A 249 1.44 31.19 -1.29
CA LYS A 249 2.11 31.08 0.01
C LYS A 249 2.77 32.41 0.41
N LEU A 250 3.59 32.99 -0.47
CA LEU A 250 4.30 34.25 -0.18
C LEU A 250 3.31 35.40 0.09
N ILE A 251 2.23 35.50 -0.68
CA ILE A 251 1.19 36.53 -0.46
C ILE A 251 0.45 36.31 0.86
N LYS A 252 0.10 35.06 1.20
CA LYS A 252 -0.54 34.72 2.49
C LYS A 252 0.36 35.07 3.68
N LEU A 253 1.65 34.72 3.61
CA LEU A 253 2.64 35.03 4.66
C LEU A 253 2.84 36.54 4.85
N ALA A 254 2.75 37.34 3.78
CA ALA A 254 2.83 38.81 3.86
C ALA A 254 1.54 39.47 4.38
N LYS A 255 0.38 38.83 4.22
CA LYS A 255 -0.93 39.39 4.67
C LYS A 255 -1.14 39.30 6.17
N HIS A 256 -0.59 38.28 6.84
CA HIS A 256 -0.72 38.12 8.30
C HIS A 256 -0.16 39.32 9.08
N GLU A 257 0.79 40.05 8.53
CA GLU A 257 1.38 41.26 9.14
C GLU A 257 0.46 42.49 9.03
N LYS A 258 -0.22 42.67 7.89
CA LYS A 258 -1.08 43.84 7.62
C LYS A 258 -2.46 43.78 8.28
N LEU A 259 -2.93 42.60 8.69
CA LEU A 259 -4.25 42.45 9.32
C LEU A 259 -4.36 43.14 10.70
N ASN A 260 -3.23 43.45 11.34
CA ASN A 260 -3.20 44.22 12.60
C ASN A 260 -3.24 45.75 12.40
N THR A 261 -3.23 46.27 11.16
CA THR A 261 -3.11 47.72 10.92
C THR A 261 -4.08 48.35 9.92
N MET A 262 -4.86 47.60 9.13
CA MET A 262 -5.68 48.20 8.06
C MET A 262 -7.09 47.59 8.00
N SER A 263 -7.92 47.94 8.98
CA SER A 263 -9.39 47.88 8.86
C SER A 263 -9.93 49.28 8.61
N SER A 264 -9.68 49.83 7.41
CA SER A 264 -10.47 50.91 6.80
C SER A 264 -9.75 51.39 5.55
N HIS A 265 -10.17 50.92 4.37
CA HIS A 265 -10.34 51.74 3.16
C HIS A 265 -10.63 50.79 2.00
N TYR A 266 -11.91 50.68 1.66
CA TYR A 266 -12.38 50.13 0.39
C TYR A 266 -11.89 51.04 -0.75
N ALA A 267 -10.73 50.70 -1.33
CA ALA A 267 -10.35 51.17 -2.66
C ALA A 267 -10.77 50.11 -3.68
N ILE A 268 -11.16 50.55 -4.88
CA ILE A 268 -11.58 49.72 -6.00
C ILE A 268 -10.39 48.87 -6.45
N ILE A 269 -10.32 47.63 -5.96
CA ILE A 269 -9.31 46.64 -6.36
C ILE A 269 -9.69 46.11 -7.74
N SER A 270 -8.74 46.03 -8.67
CA SER A 270 -9.01 45.43 -10.00
C SER A 270 -9.33 43.93 -9.88
N ASN A 271 -10.10 43.35 -10.80
CA ASN A 271 -10.48 41.93 -10.73
C ASN A 271 -9.25 41.00 -10.66
N ASP A 272 -8.17 41.33 -11.37
CA ASP A 272 -6.90 40.60 -11.33
C ASP A 272 -6.23 40.64 -9.96
N GLU A 273 -6.24 41.79 -9.29
CA GLU A 273 -5.73 41.93 -7.92
C GLU A 273 -6.64 41.19 -6.92
N GLN A 274 -7.96 41.13 -7.17
CA GLN A 274 -8.88 40.34 -6.36
C GLN A 274 -8.58 38.84 -6.47
N ILE A 275 -8.37 38.32 -7.69
CA ILE A 275 -7.95 36.93 -7.93
C ILE A 275 -6.62 36.64 -7.21
N LEU A 276 -5.64 37.53 -7.33
CA LEU A 276 -4.35 37.40 -6.65
C LEU A 276 -4.50 37.44 -5.13
N THR A 277 -5.47 38.18 -4.60
CA THR A 277 -5.75 38.23 -3.16
C THR A 277 -6.42 36.97 -2.62
N VAL A 278 -7.29 36.33 -3.40
CA VAL A 278 -7.94 35.06 -3.04
C VAL A 278 -6.95 33.90 -3.14
N GLY A 279 -6.08 33.94 -4.15
CA GLY A 279 -5.06 32.93 -4.45
C GLY A 279 -5.29 32.34 -5.84
N LEU A 280 -4.22 32.18 -6.60
CA LEU A 280 -4.21 31.60 -7.93
C LEU A 280 -4.68 30.15 -7.93
N SER A 281 -4.25 29.34 -6.96
CA SER A 281 -4.64 27.93 -6.85
C SER A 281 -6.10 27.77 -6.41
N GLU A 282 -6.54 28.62 -5.47
CA GLU A 282 -7.93 28.64 -4.97
C GLU A 282 -8.91 29.04 -6.09
N SER A 283 -8.54 30.06 -6.87
CA SER A 283 -9.36 30.56 -7.97
C SER A 283 -9.47 29.59 -9.15
N SER A 284 -8.48 28.71 -9.33
CA SER A 284 -8.43 27.70 -10.41
C SER A 284 -8.76 26.27 -9.95
N LEU A 285 -9.29 26.12 -8.73
CA LEU A 285 -9.39 24.82 -8.07
C LEU A 285 -10.31 23.82 -8.80
N LYS A 286 -11.36 24.29 -9.47
CA LYS A 286 -12.22 23.44 -10.32
C LYS A 286 -11.45 22.84 -11.50
N ASP A 287 -10.64 23.66 -12.17
CA ASP A 287 -9.84 23.23 -13.31
C ASP A 287 -8.70 22.31 -12.87
N LEU A 288 -8.09 22.56 -11.70
CA LEU A 288 -7.10 21.68 -11.10
C LEU A 288 -7.68 20.32 -10.71
N ARG A 289 -8.92 20.26 -10.22
CA ARG A 289 -9.63 19.00 -9.96
C ARG A 289 -9.94 18.25 -11.26
N ALA A 290 -10.35 18.94 -12.31
CA ALA A 290 -10.56 18.33 -13.63
C ALA A 290 -9.25 17.78 -14.23
N LEU A 291 -8.16 18.55 -14.10
CA LEU A 291 -6.81 18.09 -14.46
C LEU A 291 -6.45 16.82 -13.68
N PHE A 292 -6.62 16.82 -12.35
CA PHE A 292 -6.33 15.68 -11.49
C PHE A 292 -7.10 14.43 -11.93
N ALA A 293 -8.40 14.57 -12.22
CA ALA A 293 -9.23 13.47 -12.71
C ALA A 293 -8.79 12.94 -14.08
N SER A 294 -8.20 13.79 -14.92
CA SER A 294 -7.66 13.37 -16.24
C SER A 294 -6.34 12.60 -16.16
N ILE A 295 -5.60 12.69 -15.04
CA ILE A 295 -4.35 11.95 -14.86
C ILE A 295 -4.69 10.48 -14.63
N LYS A 296 -4.49 9.64 -15.64
CA LYS A 296 -4.59 8.19 -15.45
C LYS A 296 -3.29 7.73 -14.79
N PRO A 297 -3.33 7.14 -13.58
CA PRO A 297 -2.14 6.54 -13.01
C PRO A 297 -1.67 5.43 -13.95
N ASN A 298 -0.51 5.62 -14.58
CA ASN A 298 0.09 4.59 -15.42
C ASN A 298 0.37 3.35 -14.56
N ASN A 299 0.06 2.16 -15.07
CA ASN A 299 0.31 0.91 -14.36
C ASN A 299 1.83 0.66 -14.24
N VAL A 300 2.43 1.18 -13.17
CA VAL A 300 3.82 0.93 -12.76
C VAL A 300 4.06 -0.56 -12.44
N GLN A 301 2.99 -1.36 -12.35
CA GLN A 301 2.99 -2.82 -12.17
C GLN A 301 3.78 -3.61 -13.23
N LEU A 302 4.16 -2.96 -14.35
CA LEU A 302 4.90 -3.58 -15.46
C LEU A 302 6.41 -3.35 -15.41
N ILE A 303 6.97 -2.77 -14.34
CA ILE A 303 8.43 -2.70 -14.20
C ILE A 303 8.96 -4.12 -14.01
N GLU A 304 9.45 -4.73 -15.09
CA GLU A 304 10.14 -6.02 -15.05
C GLU A 304 11.41 -5.86 -14.17
N THR A 305 11.37 -6.43 -12.96
CA THR A 305 12.52 -6.56 -12.09
C THR A 305 13.20 -7.89 -12.40
N PHE A 306 14.38 -7.88 -13.04
CA PHE A 306 15.18 -9.08 -13.25
C PHE A 306 15.97 -9.40 -11.98
N GLY A 307 15.87 -10.64 -11.49
CA GLY A 307 16.63 -11.12 -10.32
C GLY A 307 18.15 -11.21 -10.53
N ARG A 308 18.66 -10.91 -11.72
CA ARG A 308 20.10 -10.81 -12.01
C ARG A 308 20.39 -9.42 -12.55
N GLY A 309 20.97 -8.58 -11.68
CA GLY A 309 21.55 -7.32 -12.10
C GLY A 309 22.52 -7.55 -13.25
N GLY A 310 22.38 -6.76 -14.31
CA GLY A 310 23.45 -6.59 -15.29
C GLY A 310 24.69 -5.99 -14.63
N PRO A 311 25.72 -5.60 -15.40
CA PRO A 311 27.02 -5.16 -14.88
C PRO A 311 26.99 -3.85 -14.04
N ALA A 312 25.81 -3.28 -13.76
CA ALA A 312 25.62 -2.24 -12.76
C ALA A 312 24.99 -2.87 -11.50
N PRO A 313 25.73 -2.98 -10.37
CA PRO A 313 25.21 -3.53 -9.14
C PRO A 313 24.23 -2.55 -8.47
N GLY A 314 23.08 -3.03 -8.00
CA GLY A 314 22.22 -2.27 -7.07
C GLY A 314 20.73 -2.54 -7.17
N VAL A 315 20.17 -2.62 -8.37
CA VAL A 315 18.75 -3.00 -8.57
C VAL A 315 18.69 -3.59 -9.98
N GLY A 316 18.16 -4.81 -10.13
CA GLY A 316 17.99 -5.48 -11.43
C GLY A 316 16.90 -4.86 -12.30
N VAL A 317 16.90 -3.54 -12.40
CA VAL A 317 15.89 -2.74 -13.04
C VAL A 317 16.61 -1.80 -13.98
N GLY A 318 16.60 -2.08 -15.29
CA GLY A 318 17.04 -1.02 -16.19
C GLY A 318 17.33 -1.32 -17.64
N TRP A 319 17.73 -2.53 -18.05
CA TRP A 319 18.12 -2.74 -19.45
C TRP A 319 17.74 -4.14 -19.91
N GLY A 320 16.97 -4.23 -21.01
CA GLY A 320 16.61 -5.50 -21.66
C GLY A 320 15.20 -6.05 -21.39
N ALA A 321 14.39 -5.37 -20.58
CA ALA A 321 12.98 -5.75 -20.36
C ALA A 321 12.11 -5.47 -21.59
N SER A 322 11.26 -6.43 -21.97
CA SER A 322 10.42 -6.33 -23.17
C SER A 322 9.34 -5.25 -23.05
N GLY A 323 8.86 -5.00 -21.83
CA GLY A 323 7.97 -3.90 -21.47
C GLY A 323 8.65 -2.56 -21.16
N GLY A 324 9.99 -2.51 -21.19
CA GLY A 324 10.80 -1.35 -20.80
C GLY A 324 11.12 -1.32 -19.30
N GLY A 325 12.40 -1.17 -18.96
CA GLY A 325 12.84 -1.06 -17.57
C GLY A 325 12.46 0.27 -16.90
N PHE A 326 12.98 0.51 -15.69
CA PHE A 326 12.77 1.76 -14.95
C PHE A 326 13.16 3.03 -15.74
N TRP A 327 14.11 2.92 -16.66
CA TRP A 327 14.55 4.01 -17.54
C TRP A 327 13.72 4.16 -18.83
N SER A 328 12.63 3.40 -18.94
CA SER A 328 11.76 3.49 -20.11
C SER A 328 11.02 4.82 -20.14
N LYS A 329 10.70 5.22 -21.36
CA LYS A 329 9.87 6.36 -21.70
C LYS A 329 8.51 6.36 -20.95
N THR A 330 7.95 5.18 -20.70
CA THR A 330 6.70 5.00 -19.94
C THR A 330 6.85 5.31 -18.46
N ILE A 331 7.94 4.84 -17.83
CA ILE A 331 8.20 5.12 -16.41
C ILE A 331 8.62 6.57 -16.19
N LEU A 332 9.36 7.17 -17.14
CA LEU A 332 9.64 8.60 -17.12
C LEU A 332 8.35 9.43 -17.11
N MET A 333 7.34 9.03 -17.91
CA MET A 333 6.03 9.68 -17.88
C MET A 333 5.35 9.52 -16.51
N ALA A 334 5.37 8.31 -15.94
CA ALA A 334 4.84 8.07 -14.61
C ALA A 334 5.52 8.93 -13.53
N GLN A 335 6.84 9.18 -13.64
CA GLN A 335 7.59 10.06 -12.75
C GLN A 335 7.20 11.53 -12.88
N VAL A 336 6.98 12.02 -14.10
CA VAL A 336 6.53 13.41 -14.33
C VAL A 336 5.10 13.59 -13.80
N ASP A 337 4.20 12.65 -14.10
CA ASP A 337 2.84 12.67 -13.54
C ASP A 337 2.87 12.57 -12.01
N ALA A 338 3.79 11.78 -11.44
CA ALA A 338 3.96 11.66 -10.00
C ALA A 338 4.28 13.01 -9.31
N ARG A 339 5.19 13.79 -9.90
CA ARG A 339 5.53 15.13 -9.38
C ARG A 339 4.36 16.11 -9.53
N LEU A 340 3.65 16.07 -10.66
CA LEU A 340 2.44 16.87 -10.86
C LEU A 340 1.35 16.52 -9.83
N ILE A 341 1.08 15.23 -9.62
CA ILE A 341 0.14 14.75 -8.60
C ILE A 341 0.55 15.27 -7.22
N THR A 342 1.83 15.19 -6.87
CA THR A 342 2.31 15.67 -5.55
C THR A 342 1.99 17.15 -5.34
N SER A 343 2.26 18.00 -6.34
CA SER A 343 1.92 19.43 -6.28
C SER A 343 0.41 19.67 -6.16
N LEU A 344 -0.42 18.88 -6.86
CA LEU A 344 -1.89 19.00 -6.80
C LEU A 344 -2.44 18.57 -5.43
N VAL A 345 -1.92 17.48 -4.85
CA VAL A 345 -2.32 17.00 -3.52
C VAL A 345 -2.05 18.06 -2.46
N GLU A 346 -0.89 18.73 -2.54
CA GLU A 346 -0.55 19.85 -1.66
C GLU A 346 -1.55 21.01 -1.78
N VAL A 347 -1.99 21.36 -2.99
CA VAL A 347 -3.04 22.38 -3.20
C VAL A 347 -4.34 21.96 -2.50
N PHE A 348 -4.80 20.74 -2.76
CA PHE A 348 -6.09 20.27 -2.25
C PHE A 348 -6.13 20.20 -0.72
N GLN A 349 -5.06 19.74 -0.07
CA GLN A 349 -4.99 19.68 1.40
C GLN A 349 -4.91 21.06 2.05
N ASN A 350 -4.29 22.05 1.40
CA ASN A 350 -4.23 23.42 1.92
C ASN A 350 -5.56 24.20 1.77
N SER A 351 -6.43 23.77 0.84
CA SER A 351 -7.74 24.39 0.56
C SER A 351 -8.89 23.80 1.39
N SER A 352 -8.73 22.62 1.99
CA SER A 352 -9.80 21.88 2.68
C SER A 352 -10.03 22.38 4.12
N GLY A 353 -10.40 23.66 4.27
CA GLY A 353 -10.75 24.29 5.54
C GLY A 353 -12.20 24.09 5.99
N GLU A 354 -13.04 23.41 5.19
CA GLU A 354 -14.48 23.23 5.46
C GLU A 354 -14.89 21.75 5.58
N GLU A 355 -15.91 21.50 6.41
CA GLU A 355 -16.38 20.20 6.89
C GLU A 355 -16.55 19.14 5.77
N LEU A 356 -15.86 18.01 5.95
CA LEU A 356 -15.68 16.92 4.98
C LEU A 356 -16.91 15.99 4.81
N SER A 357 -18.13 16.52 4.90
CA SER A 357 -19.34 15.69 5.07
C SER A 357 -20.09 15.29 3.78
N THR A 358 -19.65 15.71 2.58
CA THR A 358 -20.35 15.36 1.32
C THR A 358 -19.73 14.16 0.62
N ILE A 359 -20.56 13.35 -0.06
CA ILE A 359 -20.16 12.14 -0.80
C ILE A 359 -19.12 12.47 -1.89
N GLU A 360 -19.25 13.62 -2.56
CA GLU A 360 -18.31 14.06 -3.60
C GLU A 360 -16.91 14.34 -3.03
N HIS A 361 -16.83 14.91 -1.82
CA HIS A 361 -15.54 15.12 -1.15
C HIS A 361 -14.86 13.81 -0.77
N LEU A 362 -15.63 12.81 -0.32
CA LEU A 362 -15.09 11.48 0.00
C LEU A 362 -14.58 10.75 -1.24
N GLN A 363 -15.31 10.81 -2.37
CA GLN A 363 -14.85 10.18 -3.61
C GLN A 363 -13.55 10.83 -4.12
N HIS A 364 -13.45 12.16 -4.06
CA HIS A 364 -12.22 12.87 -4.40
C HIS A 364 -11.06 12.49 -3.47
N PHE A 365 -11.32 12.39 -2.16
CA PHE A 365 -10.33 11.94 -1.18
C PHE A 365 -9.81 10.53 -1.48
N MET A 366 -10.71 9.59 -1.82
CA MET A 366 -10.32 8.22 -2.15
C MET A 366 -9.41 8.16 -3.39
N GLN A 367 -9.74 8.95 -4.41
CA GLN A 367 -8.89 9.08 -5.60
C GLN A 367 -7.54 9.72 -5.27
N MET A 368 -7.53 10.74 -4.40
CA MET A 368 -6.32 11.39 -3.90
C MET A 368 -5.40 10.40 -3.19
N MET A 369 -5.94 9.58 -2.28
CA MET A 369 -5.19 8.53 -1.59
C MET A 369 -4.60 7.52 -2.57
N ASN A 370 -5.41 6.99 -3.49
CA ASN A 370 -4.94 6.00 -4.46
C ASN A 370 -3.84 6.57 -5.37
N SER A 371 -4.01 7.78 -5.90
CA SER A 371 -2.99 8.45 -6.73
C SER A 371 -1.69 8.67 -5.95
N THR A 372 -1.77 9.08 -4.69
CA THR A 372 -0.59 9.35 -3.85
C THR A 372 0.19 8.07 -3.53
N LEU A 373 -0.50 6.96 -3.28
CA LEU A 373 0.16 5.64 -3.18
C LEU A 373 0.86 5.25 -4.50
N GLY A 374 0.24 5.54 -5.63
CA GLY A 374 0.82 5.34 -6.96
C GLY A 374 2.10 6.15 -7.20
N VAL A 375 2.15 7.39 -6.70
CA VAL A 375 3.35 8.24 -6.77
C VAL A 375 4.53 7.58 -6.08
N CYS A 376 4.33 7.00 -4.90
CA CYS A 376 5.39 6.37 -4.11
C CYS A 376 6.05 5.17 -4.84
N LEU A 377 5.32 4.55 -5.78
CA LEU A 377 5.82 3.44 -6.60
C LEU A 377 6.56 3.92 -7.86
N ALA A 378 6.20 5.09 -8.40
CA ALA A 378 6.85 5.68 -9.56
C ALA A 378 8.10 6.50 -9.21
N ALA A 379 8.16 7.03 -7.98
CA ALA A 379 9.21 7.91 -7.51
C ALA A 379 10.60 7.29 -7.65
N GLY A 380 11.53 8.04 -8.23
CA GLY A 380 12.89 7.56 -8.44
C GLY A 380 13.87 7.95 -7.34
N PRO A 381 15.11 7.45 -7.45
CA PRO A 381 16.27 7.82 -6.65
C PRO A 381 16.40 9.31 -6.25
N ARG A 382 16.02 10.21 -7.18
CA ARG A 382 16.13 11.67 -6.99
C ARG A 382 14.92 12.29 -6.30
N ASP A 383 13.82 11.54 -6.19
CA ASP A 383 12.54 12.01 -5.66
C ASP A 383 12.39 11.69 -4.16
N GLY A 384 13.47 11.36 -3.45
CA GLY A 384 13.42 11.03 -2.02
C GLY A 384 12.77 12.12 -1.15
N LEU A 385 13.05 13.39 -1.42
CA LEU A 385 12.40 14.54 -0.75
C LEU A 385 10.92 14.67 -1.11
N VAL A 386 10.55 14.26 -2.34
CA VAL A 386 9.14 14.25 -2.77
C VAL A 386 8.39 13.17 -1.99
N VAL A 387 8.97 11.96 -1.87
CA VAL A 387 8.38 10.87 -1.09
C VAL A 387 8.31 11.21 0.40
N ASP A 388 9.34 11.87 0.95
CA ASP A 388 9.34 12.37 2.33
C ASP A 388 8.15 13.29 2.60
N LYS A 389 7.97 14.30 1.74
CA LYS A 389 6.84 15.23 1.79
C LYS A 389 5.51 14.52 1.63
N LEU A 390 5.43 13.50 0.77
CA LEU A 390 4.21 12.72 0.57
C LEU A 390 3.84 11.88 1.80
N PHE A 391 4.81 11.34 2.53
CA PHE A 391 4.53 10.68 3.81
C PHE A 391 3.90 11.67 4.80
N ASP A 392 4.42 12.90 4.88
CA ASP A 392 3.83 13.93 5.74
C ASP A 392 2.39 14.26 5.30
N LEU A 393 2.13 14.37 4.00
CA LEU A 393 0.79 14.64 3.46
C LEU A 393 -0.18 13.46 3.65
N LEU A 394 0.28 12.21 3.51
CA LEU A 394 -0.52 10.99 3.68
C LEU A 394 -0.90 10.74 5.14
N LEU A 395 -0.03 11.17 6.06
CA LEU A 395 -0.15 10.86 7.49
C LEU A 395 -0.56 12.08 8.31
N HIS A 396 -0.92 13.19 7.65
CA HIS A 396 -1.44 14.38 8.31
C HIS A 396 -2.76 14.07 9.03
N ILE A 397 -2.97 14.65 10.21
CA ILE A 397 -4.11 14.33 11.11
C ILE A 397 -5.50 14.39 10.42
N PRO A 398 -5.85 15.41 9.62
CA PRO A 398 -7.12 15.46 8.88
C PRO A 398 -7.29 14.31 7.87
N VAL A 399 -6.20 13.81 7.28
CA VAL A 399 -6.23 12.67 6.37
C VAL A 399 -6.56 11.39 7.15
N LEU A 400 -5.94 11.20 8.33
CA LEU A 400 -6.24 10.07 9.21
C LEU A 400 -7.70 10.09 9.70
N LYS A 401 -8.24 11.26 10.05
CA LYS A 401 -9.67 11.41 10.40
C LYS A 401 -10.59 11.07 9.24
N CYS A 402 -10.24 11.48 8.02
CA CYS A 402 -11.01 11.13 6.84
C CYS A 402 -10.97 9.62 6.56
N LEU A 403 -9.81 8.97 6.73
CA LEU A 403 -9.71 7.52 6.66
C LEU A 403 -10.63 6.85 7.68
N ASP A 404 -10.70 7.35 8.92
CA ASP A 404 -11.59 6.82 9.95
C ASP A 404 -13.08 6.96 9.58
N VAL A 405 -13.49 8.09 9.01
CA VAL A 405 -14.86 8.28 8.47
C VAL A 405 -15.16 7.26 7.37
N VAL A 406 -14.24 7.09 6.42
CA VAL A 406 -14.37 6.12 5.32
C VAL A 406 -14.44 4.68 5.86
N MET A 407 -13.63 4.36 6.87
CA MET A 407 -13.65 3.06 7.54
C MET A 407 -15.02 2.79 8.16
N HIS A 408 -15.54 3.71 8.98
CA HIS A 408 -16.85 3.54 9.58
C HIS A 408 -17.97 3.40 8.54
N GLN A 409 -17.93 4.16 7.44
CA GLN A 409 -18.89 4.02 6.34
C GLN A 409 -18.77 2.65 5.65
N PHE A 410 -17.56 2.18 5.41
CA PHE A 410 -17.30 0.84 4.85
C PHE A 410 -17.89 -0.25 5.73
N LEU A 411 -17.69 -0.16 7.05
CA LEU A 411 -18.22 -1.15 8.00
C LEU A 411 -19.75 -1.12 8.09
N CYS A 412 -20.38 0.03 7.90
CA CYS A 412 -21.83 0.14 7.88
C CYS A 412 -22.48 -0.46 6.62
N VAL A 413 -21.78 -0.43 5.48
CA VAL A 413 -22.30 -0.90 4.18
C VAL A 413 -21.97 -2.37 3.92
N THR A 414 -20.86 -2.88 4.46
CA THR A 414 -20.38 -4.23 4.15
C THR A 414 -21.13 -5.31 4.91
N GLU A 415 -21.80 -6.21 4.18
CA GLU A 415 -22.52 -7.33 4.76
C GLU A 415 -21.58 -8.31 5.50
N GLY A 416 -22.02 -8.78 6.67
CA GLY A 416 -21.27 -9.75 7.48
C GLY A 416 -20.20 -9.18 8.41
N ILE A 417 -19.91 -7.88 8.35
CA ILE A 417 -18.96 -7.21 9.24
C ILE A 417 -19.72 -6.38 10.28
N LYS A 418 -19.30 -6.46 11.55
CA LYS A 418 -19.91 -5.65 12.62
C LYS A 418 -19.25 -4.27 12.67
N PRO A 419 -20.03 -3.19 12.83
CA PRO A 419 -19.47 -1.86 13.05
C PRO A 419 -18.76 -1.82 14.41
N PHE A 420 -17.79 -0.91 14.54
CA PHE A 420 -17.10 -0.69 15.81
C PHE A 420 -17.98 0.09 16.79
N ASP A 421 -18.00 -0.35 18.05
CA ASP A 421 -18.71 0.31 19.15
C ASP A 421 -17.88 1.45 19.79
N TRP A 422 -16.69 1.72 19.26
CA TRP A 422 -15.72 2.68 19.76
C TRP A 422 -15.25 3.62 18.64
N LYS A 423 -14.59 4.71 19.02
CA LYS A 423 -13.99 5.69 18.11
C LYS A 423 -12.54 5.99 18.51
N TYR A 424 -11.76 6.54 17.57
CA TYR A 424 -10.45 7.09 17.86
C TYR A 424 -10.57 8.53 18.38
N GLU A 425 -9.69 8.88 19.31
CA GLU A 425 -9.61 10.23 19.89
C GLU A 425 -8.54 11.08 19.17
N GLU A 426 -8.52 12.39 19.39
CA GLU A 426 -7.50 13.29 18.81
C GLU A 426 -6.06 12.87 19.10
N GLU A 427 -5.82 12.38 20.32
CA GLU A 427 -4.51 11.89 20.76
C GLU A 427 -4.06 10.66 19.96
N ASP A 428 -5.00 9.78 19.60
CA ASP A 428 -4.72 8.59 18.80
C ASP A 428 -4.21 8.98 17.40
N TYR A 429 -4.86 9.95 16.73
CA TYR A 429 -4.44 10.40 15.40
C TYR A 429 -3.08 11.11 15.43
N GLN A 430 -2.79 11.89 16.48
CA GLN A 430 -1.48 12.52 16.66
C GLN A 430 -0.37 11.49 16.80
N LEU A 431 -0.61 10.46 17.64
CA LEU A 431 0.30 9.34 17.82
C LEU A 431 0.53 8.58 16.52
N PHE A 432 -0.54 8.20 15.82
CA PHE A 432 -0.46 7.46 14.55
C PHE A 432 0.30 8.25 13.49
N SER A 433 0.05 9.55 13.37
CA SER A 433 0.75 10.44 12.45
C SER A 433 2.26 10.43 12.70
N ALA A 434 2.68 10.68 13.95
CA ALA A 434 4.09 10.75 14.32
C ALA A 434 4.82 9.41 14.13
N VAL A 435 4.22 8.32 14.61
CA VAL A 435 4.83 7.00 14.61
C VAL A 435 4.94 6.42 13.21
N LEU A 436 3.89 6.53 12.38
CA LEU A 436 3.94 6.07 10.99
C LEU A 436 4.92 6.90 10.15
N ALA A 437 4.93 8.21 10.32
CA ALA A 437 5.82 9.09 9.56
C ALA A 437 7.29 8.76 9.88
N SER A 438 7.64 8.64 11.17
CA SER A 438 8.99 8.22 11.59
C SER A 438 9.33 6.87 10.99
N HIS A 439 8.47 5.85 11.17
CA HIS A 439 8.71 4.51 10.68
C HIS A 439 8.94 4.47 9.16
N PHE A 440 8.11 5.12 8.36
CA PHE A 440 8.28 5.08 6.91
C PHE A 440 9.53 5.84 6.44
N LYS A 441 9.85 6.98 7.05
CA LYS A 441 11.09 7.72 6.74
C LYS A 441 12.32 6.91 7.13
N ASP A 442 12.34 6.36 8.33
CA ASP A 442 13.46 5.54 8.83
C ASP A 442 13.59 4.24 8.06
N ARG A 443 12.48 3.59 7.71
CA ARG A 443 12.51 2.34 6.97
C ARG A 443 12.86 2.57 5.51
N TRP A 444 12.30 3.56 4.83
CA TRP A 444 12.38 3.64 3.36
C TRP A 444 13.30 4.72 2.83
N LEU A 445 13.54 5.80 3.59
CA LEU A 445 14.33 6.94 3.12
C LEU A 445 15.70 7.04 3.79
N SER A 446 15.93 6.34 4.91
CA SER A 446 17.24 6.34 5.57
C SER A 446 18.32 5.61 4.75
N VAL A 447 19.54 6.15 4.82
CA VAL A 447 20.73 5.56 4.18
C VAL A 447 21.14 4.31 4.97
N LYS A 448 21.24 3.15 4.30
CA LYS A 448 21.75 1.93 4.96
C LYS A 448 23.23 2.09 5.31
N THR A 449 23.54 2.23 6.60
CA THR A 449 24.88 1.92 7.12
C THR A 449 25.01 0.40 7.23
N LYS A 450 26.01 -0.21 6.58
CA LYS A 450 26.29 -1.65 6.79
C LYS A 450 26.49 -1.93 8.29
N PRO A 451 25.93 -3.01 8.85
CA PRO A 451 26.35 -3.46 10.17
C PRO A 451 27.83 -3.84 10.09
N LYS A 452 28.66 -3.26 10.97
CA LYS A 452 30.06 -3.65 11.09
C LYS A 452 30.09 -5.13 11.47
N GLY A 453 30.56 -5.98 10.55
CA GLY A 453 30.80 -7.38 10.83
C GLY A 453 31.74 -7.51 12.03
N THR A 454 31.36 -8.36 12.97
CA THR A 454 32.11 -8.69 14.17
C THR A 454 33.41 -9.36 13.76
N GLU A 455 34.50 -8.60 13.66
CA GLU A 455 35.84 -9.19 13.71
C GLU A 455 36.11 -9.62 15.15
N GLU A 456 36.04 -10.93 15.38
CA GLU A 456 36.54 -11.56 16.59
C GLU A 456 38.05 -11.32 16.69
N SER A 457 38.44 -10.47 17.63
CA SER A 457 39.83 -10.26 17.99
C SER A 457 40.36 -11.46 18.79
N HIS A 458 41.19 -12.31 18.18
CA HIS A 458 42.23 -13.03 18.92
C HIS A 458 43.53 -13.13 18.10
N HIS A 459 44.53 -12.41 18.60
CA HIS A 459 45.98 -12.48 18.36
C HIS A 459 46.56 -13.55 17.39
N ALA A 460 47.25 -13.09 16.34
CA ALA A 460 48.67 -13.41 16.11
C ALA A 460 49.25 -12.53 14.99
N LYS A 461 50.48 -12.06 15.23
CA LYS A 461 51.30 -11.20 14.38
C LYS A 461 52.13 -12.06 13.41
N ILE A 462 52.37 -11.52 12.21
CA ILE A 462 53.59 -11.62 11.37
C ILE A 462 53.68 -12.71 10.25
N ASP A 463 53.80 -12.17 9.03
CA ASP A 463 54.56 -12.58 7.83
C ASP A 463 54.04 -13.49 6.70
N ALA A 464 54.09 -12.87 5.50
CA ALA A 464 54.55 -13.38 4.19
C ALA A 464 53.61 -14.20 3.26
N LEU A 465 52.98 -13.47 2.32
CA LEU A 465 53.18 -13.57 0.86
C LEU A 465 53.14 -14.98 0.19
N LYS A 466 52.03 -15.25 -0.54
CA LYS A 466 51.95 -15.59 -2.00
C LYS A 466 50.88 -16.65 -2.34
N LYS A 467 50.04 -16.23 -3.31
CA LYS A 467 49.40 -17.00 -4.40
C LYS A 467 48.23 -17.94 -4.10
N GLY A 468 47.11 -17.64 -4.74
CA GLY A 468 46.10 -18.62 -5.13
C GLY A 468 44.77 -18.00 -5.55
N ASN A 469 44.73 -17.41 -6.76
CA ASN A 469 43.53 -16.85 -7.38
C ASN A 469 42.33 -17.81 -7.33
N ASN A 470 41.23 -17.33 -6.74
CA ASN A 470 39.86 -17.43 -7.27
C ASN A 470 38.96 -16.49 -6.45
N VAL A 471 39.19 -15.18 -6.60
CA VAL A 471 38.25 -14.16 -6.14
C VAL A 471 37.26 -13.94 -7.28
N LEU A 472 36.04 -14.44 -7.09
CA LEU A 472 34.90 -14.15 -7.95
C LEU A 472 34.42 -12.73 -7.60
N LEU A 473 34.80 -11.76 -8.44
CA LEU A 473 34.30 -10.38 -8.59
C LEU A 473 33.66 -9.73 -7.35
N ASP A 474 34.50 -9.04 -6.57
CA ASP A 474 34.14 -7.82 -5.84
C ASP A 474 34.31 -6.60 -6.77
N THR A 475 33.37 -5.64 -6.73
CA THR A 475 33.58 -4.20 -7.04
C THR A 475 32.34 -3.41 -6.60
N ILE A 476 32.43 -2.24 -5.94
CA ILE A 476 33.41 -1.13 -6.07
C ILE A 476 34.04 -0.73 -4.71
N HIS A 477 35.37 -0.60 -4.69
CA HIS A 477 36.18 0.18 -3.73
C HIS A 477 36.65 1.48 -4.44
N GLU A 478 36.99 2.60 -3.79
CA GLU A 478 38.26 2.78 -3.04
C GLU A 478 38.18 3.86 -1.94
N GLU A 479 38.91 3.59 -0.87
CA GLU A 479 39.16 4.45 0.29
C GLU A 479 40.00 5.69 -0.08
N SER A 480 39.66 6.87 0.46
CA SER A 480 40.61 7.76 1.18
C SER A 480 39.95 9.09 1.58
N ASP A 481 39.87 9.28 2.90
CA ASP A 481 39.93 10.51 3.70
C ASP A 481 39.36 11.87 3.23
N SER A 482 38.50 12.37 4.13
CA SER A 482 38.39 13.75 4.62
C SER A 482 37.75 14.84 3.74
N SER A 483 36.66 15.39 4.31
CA SER A 483 36.15 16.76 4.17
C SER A 483 35.42 17.19 2.88
N LEU A 484 34.19 17.66 3.10
CA LEU A 484 33.41 18.63 2.34
C LEU A 484 32.94 18.28 0.90
N CYS A 485 31.61 18.09 0.81
CA CYS A 485 30.75 18.61 -0.26
C CYS A 485 31.04 18.17 -1.71
N ALA A 486 30.67 16.92 -2.05
CA ALA A 486 30.11 16.54 -3.36
C ALA A 486 29.51 15.13 -3.25
N VAL A 487 28.19 15.02 -3.07
CA VAL A 487 27.52 13.71 -3.05
C VAL A 487 27.47 13.19 -4.49
N SER A 488 28.39 12.29 -4.82
CA SER A 488 28.40 11.58 -6.11
C SER A 488 27.05 10.89 -6.34
N LEU A 489 26.42 11.16 -7.49
CA LEU A 489 25.13 10.59 -7.89
C LEU A 489 25.16 9.05 -7.82
N THR A 490 26.31 8.45 -8.11
CA THR A 490 26.55 7.00 -8.03
C THR A 490 26.49 6.47 -6.59
N GLN A 491 26.86 7.29 -5.60
CA GLN A 491 26.80 6.96 -4.17
C GLN A 491 25.37 7.11 -3.61
N GLN A 492 24.58 8.08 -4.09
CA GLN A 492 23.14 8.12 -3.79
C GLN A 492 22.42 6.88 -4.32
N TRP A 493 22.80 6.40 -5.50
CA TRP A 493 22.09 5.32 -6.18
C TRP A 493 22.38 3.93 -5.62
N ALA A 494 23.61 3.69 -5.14
CA ALA A 494 23.98 2.40 -4.54
C ALA A 494 23.28 2.11 -3.20
N TYR A 495 22.64 3.11 -2.57
CA TYR A 495 22.09 3.01 -1.21
C TYR A 495 20.59 3.32 -1.09
N GLN A 496 19.84 3.49 -2.19
CA GLN A 496 18.44 3.92 -2.14
C GLN A 496 17.42 2.77 -2.25
N ARG A 497 16.34 2.88 -1.46
CA ARG A 497 15.18 1.95 -1.49
C ARG A 497 14.04 2.42 -2.41
N LEU A 498 14.36 3.27 -3.40
CA LEU A 498 13.41 3.83 -4.36
C LEU A 498 13.64 3.23 -5.76
N PRO A 499 12.58 2.91 -6.52
CA PRO A 499 11.15 3.01 -6.16
C PRO A 499 10.75 2.09 -5.01
N LEU A 500 9.71 2.47 -4.26
CA LEU A 500 9.22 1.64 -3.15
C LEU A 500 8.61 0.33 -3.68
N PRO A 501 8.76 -0.79 -2.95
CA PRO A 501 8.04 -2.03 -3.26
C PRO A 501 6.53 -1.83 -3.21
N MET A 502 5.76 -2.58 -4.02
CA MET A 502 4.28 -2.51 -4.06
C MET A 502 3.62 -2.62 -2.67
N GLN A 503 4.23 -3.40 -1.79
CA GLN A 503 3.75 -3.71 -0.44
C GLN A 503 4.37 -2.84 0.66
N TRP A 504 4.99 -1.69 0.35
CA TRP A 504 5.72 -0.86 1.33
C TRP A 504 4.87 -0.43 2.53
N PHE A 505 3.57 -0.18 2.30
CA PHE A 505 2.62 0.25 3.33
C PHE A 505 2.31 -0.84 4.37
N LEU A 506 2.66 -2.10 4.10
CA LEU A 506 2.56 -3.20 5.07
C LEU A 506 3.73 -3.19 6.07
N SER A 507 4.79 -2.43 5.82
CA SER A 507 5.99 -2.45 6.67
C SER A 507 5.78 -2.15 8.16
N PRO A 508 4.80 -1.32 8.62
CA PRO A 508 4.55 -1.11 10.04
C PRO A 508 4.08 -2.38 10.76
N ILE A 509 3.42 -3.30 10.04
CA ILE A 509 2.91 -4.57 10.59
C ILE A 509 3.79 -5.78 10.20
N SER A 510 4.88 -5.55 9.47
CA SER A 510 5.84 -6.58 9.04
C SER A 510 7.21 -6.43 9.73
N ILE A 511 7.24 -5.86 10.93
CA ILE A 511 8.47 -5.73 11.71
C ILE A 511 8.70 -7.05 12.44
N MET A 512 9.91 -7.60 12.32
CA MET A 512 10.36 -8.73 13.14
C MET A 512 11.44 -8.23 14.07
N HIS A 513 11.29 -8.45 15.38
CA HIS A 513 12.35 -8.12 16.32
C HIS A 513 13.55 -9.08 16.13
N ASN A 514 14.68 -8.57 15.65
CA ASN A 514 15.94 -9.30 15.72
C ASN A 514 16.44 -9.30 17.16
N LYS A 515 16.13 -10.36 17.92
CA LYS A 515 16.61 -10.58 19.31
C LYS A 515 18.15 -10.61 19.46
N LYS A 516 18.93 -10.45 18.38
CA LYS A 516 20.40 -10.56 18.37
C LYS A 516 21.16 -9.22 18.44
N ASP A 517 20.54 -8.08 18.16
CA ASP A 517 21.28 -6.80 17.97
C ASP A 517 21.13 -5.75 19.08
N SER A 518 20.39 -6.01 20.14
CA SER A 518 20.21 -5.04 21.23
C SER A 518 21.34 -5.11 22.25
N ARG A 519 22.48 -4.50 21.92
CA ARG A 519 23.37 -3.93 22.92
C ARG A 519 23.29 -2.41 22.80
N LYS A 520 22.52 -1.78 23.71
CA LYS A 520 22.61 -0.38 24.22
C LYS A 520 21.38 0.56 24.07
N VAL A 521 20.17 0.09 23.87
CA VAL A 521 18.94 0.91 24.07
C VAL A 521 18.01 0.20 25.04
N ASP A 522 17.27 0.95 25.86
CA ASP A 522 16.31 0.41 26.82
C ASP A 522 15.29 -0.48 26.10
N PHE A 523 15.43 -1.79 26.29
CA PHE A 523 14.64 -2.84 25.64
C PHE A 523 13.12 -2.66 25.77
N GLN A 524 12.67 -2.03 26.86
CA GLN A 524 11.25 -1.79 27.10
C GLN A 524 10.70 -0.63 26.26
N GLN A 525 11.50 0.41 26.00
CA GLN A 525 11.05 1.57 25.23
C GLN A 525 10.94 1.23 23.74
N GLU A 526 11.93 0.52 23.17
CA GLU A 526 11.88 0.09 21.76
C GLU A 526 10.71 -0.86 21.49
N GLN A 527 10.37 -1.75 22.44
CA GLN A 527 9.25 -2.67 22.29
C GLN A 527 7.89 -1.96 22.35
N VAL A 528 7.73 -0.98 23.24
CA VAL A 528 6.53 -0.14 23.30
C VAL A 528 6.37 0.66 22.00
N ASP A 529 7.46 1.24 21.50
CA ASP A 529 7.44 2.01 20.25
C ASP A 529 7.02 1.13 19.05
N LEU A 530 7.52 -0.11 18.96
CA LEU A 530 7.14 -1.06 17.90
C LEU A 530 5.66 -1.50 17.96
N VAL A 531 5.11 -1.69 19.16
CA VAL A 531 3.69 -2.04 19.32
C VAL A 531 2.81 -0.89 18.85
N GLU A 532 3.14 0.36 19.18
CA GLU A 532 2.39 1.52 18.69
C GLU A 532 2.51 1.69 17.16
N VAL A 533 3.67 1.40 16.56
CA VAL A 533 3.84 1.34 15.10
C VAL A 533 2.89 0.31 14.47
N ALA A 534 2.81 -0.88 15.07
CA ALA A 534 1.94 -1.95 14.64
C ALA A 534 0.44 -1.57 14.72
N LYS A 535 0.01 -0.96 15.82
CA LYS A 535 -1.38 -0.48 15.99
C LYS A 535 -1.76 0.57 14.95
N ALA A 536 -0.89 1.58 14.78
CA ALA A 536 -1.07 2.61 13.75
C ALA A 536 -1.09 2.00 12.34
N GLY A 537 -0.24 0.99 12.11
CA GLY A 537 -0.18 0.23 10.87
C GLY A 537 -1.47 -0.53 10.53
N LEU A 538 -2.09 -1.18 11.52
CA LEU A 538 -3.37 -1.86 11.36
C LEU A 538 -4.49 -0.87 11.03
N PHE A 539 -4.55 0.26 11.75
CA PHE A 539 -5.48 1.35 11.44
C PHE A 539 -5.31 1.83 9.99
N PHE A 540 -4.07 2.15 9.60
CA PHE A 540 -3.78 2.65 8.26
C PHE A 540 -4.16 1.62 7.19
N LEU A 541 -3.81 0.34 7.39
CA LEU A 541 -4.17 -0.73 6.45
C LEU A 541 -5.69 -0.86 6.27
N LEU A 542 -6.47 -0.88 7.36
CA LEU A 542 -7.93 -0.95 7.26
C LEU A 542 -8.52 0.29 6.57
N GLY A 543 -7.97 1.48 6.82
CA GLY A 543 -8.32 2.72 6.11
C GLY A 543 -8.08 2.64 4.62
N LEU A 544 -6.93 2.09 4.22
CA LEU A 544 -6.60 1.86 2.82
C LEU A 544 -7.55 0.81 2.18
N GLU A 545 -7.78 -0.34 2.81
CA GLU A 545 -8.72 -1.34 2.28
C GLU A 545 -10.12 -0.77 2.10
N SER A 546 -10.61 0.00 3.09
CA SER A 546 -11.91 0.68 3.05
C SER A 546 -11.99 1.68 1.89
N THR A 547 -10.96 2.49 1.71
CA THR A 547 -10.82 3.42 0.56
C THR A 547 -10.87 2.66 -0.76
N SER A 548 -10.17 1.53 -0.84
CA SER A 548 -10.11 0.71 -2.05
C SER A 548 -11.45 0.07 -2.41
N ALA A 549 -12.30 -0.22 -1.42
CA ALA A 549 -13.60 -0.84 -1.60
C ALA A 549 -14.55 0.03 -2.43
N PHE A 550 -14.50 1.34 -2.22
CA PHE A 550 -15.37 2.33 -2.86
C PHE A 550 -14.86 2.83 -4.21
N LEU A 551 -13.63 2.51 -4.61
CA LEU A 551 -13.10 2.92 -5.92
C LEU A 551 -13.78 2.13 -7.06
N ASN A 552 -14.19 2.86 -8.10
CA ASN A 552 -14.79 2.29 -9.32
C ASN A 552 -13.86 1.25 -9.96
N ALA A 553 -14.43 0.22 -10.57
CA ALA A 553 -13.68 -0.85 -11.24
C ALA A 553 -12.74 -0.35 -12.37
N GLU A 554 -13.05 0.81 -12.96
CA GLU A 554 -12.20 1.47 -13.98
C GLU A 554 -10.94 2.11 -13.39
N SER A 555 -10.94 2.42 -12.08
CA SER A 555 -9.79 2.95 -11.36
C SER A 555 -8.96 1.79 -10.81
N CYS A 556 -7.73 1.61 -11.31
CA CYS A 556 -6.81 0.62 -10.76
C CYS A 556 -6.48 0.99 -9.31
N SER A 557 -6.99 0.21 -8.35
CA SER A 557 -6.61 0.34 -6.93
C SER A 557 -5.27 -0.31 -6.68
N PHE A 558 -4.28 0.47 -6.23
CA PHE A 558 -2.95 -0.05 -5.90
C PHE A 558 -3.00 -1.02 -4.72
N ILE A 559 -3.93 -0.83 -3.80
CA ILE A 559 -4.11 -1.68 -2.62
C ILE A 559 -4.66 -3.05 -3.03
N ARG A 560 -5.58 -3.09 -4.00
CA ARG A 560 -6.09 -4.35 -4.58
C ARG A 560 -5.05 -5.05 -5.46
N ALA A 561 -4.10 -4.30 -6.02
CA ALA A 561 -3.03 -4.87 -6.81
C ALA A 561 -1.99 -5.63 -5.98
N VAL A 562 -1.86 -5.34 -4.68
CA VAL A 562 -1.02 -6.13 -3.77
C VAL A 562 -1.71 -7.47 -3.51
N PRO A 563 -1.07 -8.61 -3.83
CA PRO A 563 -1.65 -9.92 -3.58
C PRO A 563 -1.97 -10.13 -2.11
N VAL A 564 -3.13 -10.74 -1.83
CA VAL A 564 -3.62 -10.98 -0.46
C VAL A 564 -2.63 -11.80 0.38
N ILE A 565 -1.79 -12.61 -0.27
CA ILE A 565 -0.73 -13.39 0.41
C ILE A 565 0.24 -12.52 1.20
N TRP A 566 0.64 -11.36 0.68
CA TRP A 566 1.53 -10.43 1.36
C TRP A 566 0.84 -9.78 2.56
N LYS A 567 -0.46 -9.49 2.45
CA LYS A 567 -1.29 -8.94 3.53
C LYS A 567 -1.47 -9.95 4.66
N LEU A 568 -1.73 -11.22 4.32
CA LEU A 568 -1.81 -12.32 5.27
C LEU A 568 -0.46 -12.61 5.95
N HIS A 569 0.64 -12.58 5.19
CA HIS A 569 1.98 -12.71 5.75
C HIS A 569 2.26 -11.59 6.76
N ALA A 570 1.97 -10.34 6.41
CA ALA A 570 2.15 -9.18 7.28
C ALA A 570 1.33 -9.31 8.59
N LEU A 571 0.05 -9.68 8.50
CA LEU A 571 -0.77 -9.98 9.68
C LEU A 571 -0.23 -11.13 10.54
N SER A 572 0.58 -12.03 9.98
CA SER A 572 1.18 -13.14 10.73
C SER A 572 2.49 -12.73 11.37
N VAL A 573 3.29 -11.88 10.70
CA VAL A 573 4.55 -11.34 11.24
C VAL A 573 4.30 -10.58 12.54
N ILE A 574 3.27 -9.75 12.56
CA ILE A 574 2.92 -8.93 13.73
C ILE A 574 2.65 -9.76 15.01
N LEU A 575 2.25 -11.03 14.86
CA LEU A 575 1.95 -11.94 15.95
C LEU A 575 3.18 -12.70 16.47
N ILE A 576 4.33 -12.60 15.78
CA ILE A 576 5.60 -13.21 16.23
C ILE A 576 6.15 -12.47 17.44
N ASP A 577 5.95 -11.15 17.51
CA ASP A 577 6.47 -10.32 18.59
C ASP A 577 5.58 -10.34 19.86
N GLY A 578 4.45 -11.08 19.82
CA GLY A 578 3.63 -11.42 20.99
C GLY A 578 2.17 -10.97 20.92
N MET A 579 1.48 -11.06 22.05
CA MET A 579 0.03 -10.80 22.16
C MET A 579 -0.37 -9.34 22.38
N ALA A 580 0.60 -8.43 22.58
CA ALA A 580 0.33 -7.04 22.97
C ALA A 580 -0.67 -6.30 22.05
N ILE A 581 -0.69 -6.65 20.75
CA ILE A 581 -1.59 -6.05 19.76
C ILE A 581 -3.01 -6.61 19.86
N LEU A 582 -3.16 -7.89 20.23
CA LEU A 582 -4.45 -8.55 20.41
C LEU A 582 -5.03 -8.35 21.82
N GLU A 583 -4.23 -7.86 22.77
CA GLU A 583 -4.69 -7.43 24.10
C GLU A 583 -5.43 -6.10 24.05
N ASP A 584 -5.02 -5.19 23.15
CA ASP A 584 -5.76 -3.96 22.89
C ASP A 584 -7.04 -4.25 22.10
N GLN A 585 -8.19 -3.86 22.66
CA GLN A 585 -9.49 -4.19 22.08
C GLN A 585 -9.72 -3.52 20.72
N LYS A 586 -9.28 -2.26 20.55
CA LYS A 586 -9.43 -1.54 19.26
C LYS A 586 -8.63 -2.25 18.16
N SER A 587 -7.36 -2.54 18.44
CA SER A 587 -6.45 -3.21 17.51
C SER A 587 -6.91 -4.63 17.17
N LYS A 588 -7.42 -5.38 18.15
CA LYS A 588 -8.02 -6.70 17.95
C LYS A 588 -9.22 -6.67 17.03
N ASP A 589 -10.10 -5.68 17.18
CA ASP A 589 -11.28 -5.52 16.33
C ASP A 589 -10.88 -5.15 14.89
N VAL A 590 -9.89 -4.25 14.72
CA VAL A 590 -9.32 -3.92 13.40
C VAL A 590 -8.70 -5.15 12.74
N PHE A 591 -7.90 -5.92 13.48
CA PHE A 591 -7.26 -7.15 12.97
C PHE A 591 -8.31 -8.17 12.52
N ARG A 592 -9.34 -8.42 13.34
CA ARG A 592 -10.44 -9.34 13.00
C ARG A 592 -11.21 -8.87 11.76
N THR A 593 -11.45 -7.56 11.64
CA THR A 593 -12.09 -7.00 10.45
C THR A 593 -11.26 -7.22 9.19
N LEU A 594 -9.94 -7.00 9.26
CA LEU A 594 -9.04 -7.29 8.13
C LEU A 594 -9.07 -8.78 7.75
N GLN A 595 -9.10 -9.68 8.75
CA GLN A 595 -9.30 -11.11 8.50
C GLN A 595 -10.61 -11.40 7.76
N ASN A 596 -11.73 -10.77 8.16
CA ASN A 596 -13.01 -10.97 7.50
C ASN A 596 -13.00 -10.45 6.05
N ILE A 597 -12.42 -9.27 5.79
CA ILE A 597 -12.29 -8.69 4.45
C ILE A 597 -11.51 -9.64 3.53
N TYR A 598 -10.36 -10.13 4.00
CA TYR A 598 -9.55 -11.05 3.19
C TYR A 598 -10.20 -12.42 3.07
N GLY A 599 -10.98 -12.89 4.06
CA GLY A 599 -11.79 -14.10 3.96
C GLY A 599 -12.80 -14.01 2.82
N GLN A 600 -13.60 -12.94 2.79
CA GLN A 600 -14.59 -12.66 1.74
C GLN A 600 -13.95 -12.60 0.34
N PHE A 601 -12.71 -12.12 0.22
CA PHE A 601 -12.00 -12.12 -1.07
C PHE A 601 -11.85 -13.54 -1.65
N PHE A 602 -11.56 -14.54 -0.81
CA PHE A 602 -11.43 -15.93 -1.26
C PHE A 602 -12.78 -16.59 -1.49
N ASP A 603 -13.79 -16.25 -0.71
CA ASP A 603 -15.12 -16.85 -0.83
C ASP A 603 -15.81 -16.41 -2.14
N ASN A 604 -15.52 -15.20 -2.61
CA ASN A 604 -15.99 -14.67 -3.88
C ASN A 604 -15.18 -15.14 -5.11
N LEU A 605 -14.07 -15.86 -4.92
CA LEU A 605 -13.29 -16.40 -6.03
C LEU A 605 -14.08 -17.58 -6.65
N PRO A 606 -14.37 -17.59 -7.96
CA PRO A 606 -15.11 -18.68 -8.57
C PRO A 606 -14.31 -19.98 -8.40
N ILE A 607 -14.86 -20.92 -7.64
CA ILE A 607 -14.34 -22.28 -7.49
C ILE A 607 -14.27 -22.85 -8.90
N ALA A 608 -13.04 -23.08 -9.39
CA ALA A 608 -12.81 -23.47 -10.78
C ALA A 608 -13.64 -24.71 -11.14
N ASP A 609 -14.25 -24.65 -12.33
CA ASP A 609 -15.01 -25.72 -12.95
C ASP A 609 -14.27 -27.06 -12.93
N THR A 610 -15.05 -28.13 -12.92
CA THR A 610 -14.74 -29.58 -12.89
C THR A 610 -13.80 -30.11 -14.00
N ARG A 611 -13.04 -29.24 -14.70
CA ARG A 611 -12.08 -29.60 -15.75
C ARG A 611 -10.64 -29.19 -15.40
N GLY A 612 -10.12 -29.67 -14.27
CA GLY A 612 -8.70 -30.07 -14.11
C GLY A 612 -7.56 -29.08 -14.40
N THR A 613 -7.81 -27.82 -14.77
CA THR A 613 -6.79 -26.77 -14.84
C THR A 613 -7.04 -25.80 -13.70
N VAL A 614 -6.44 -26.10 -12.54
CA VAL A 614 -6.31 -25.14 -11.45
C VAL A 614 -5.58 -23.93 -12.03
N LYS A 615 -6.30 -22.82 -12.27
CA LYS A 615 -5.63 -21.54 -12.49
C LYS A 615 -4.84 -21.25 -11.22
N ALA A 616 -3.53 -21.04 -11.37
CA ALA A 616 -2.63 -20.61 -10.28
C ALA A 616 -3.15 -19.37 -9.53
N SER A 617 -4.08 -18.62 -10.13
CA SER A 617 -4.73 -17.42 -9.62
C SER A 617 -5.49 -17.55 -8.29
N GLY A 618 -5.64 -18.76 -7.73
CA GLY A 618 -6.29 -18.99 -6.42
C GLY A 618 -5.39 -19.65 -5.36
N LEU A 619 -4.15 -20.01 -5.68
CA LEU A 619 -3.23 -20.67 -4.74
C LEU A 619 -2.46 -19.63 -3.90
N LEU A 620 -2.41 -19.83 -2.59
CA LEU A 620 -1.59 -19.08 -1.65
C LEU A 620 -0.18 -19.66 -1.63
N LEU A 621 0.66 -19.11 -2.50
CA LEU A 621 2.02 -19.52 -2.80
C LEU A 621 3.08 -18.93 -1.83
N PHE A 622 2.98 -19.20 -0.53
CA PHE A 622 3.86 -18.57 0.48
C PHE A 622 5.34 -18.96 0.30
N HIS A 623 5.61 -20.20 -0.07
CA HIS A 623 6.97 -20.70 -0.30
C HIS A 623 7.61 -20.09 -1.55
N SER A 624 6.84 -19.91 -2.64
CA SER A 624 7.38 -19.44 -3.91
C SER A 624 7.28 -17.92 -4.12
N GLU A 625 6.27 -17.24 -3.56
CA GLU A 625 6.11 -15.78 -3.69
C GLU A 625 6.67 -14.99 -2.51
N VAL A 626 6.67 -15.52 -1.28
CA VAL A 626 7.14 -14.78 -0.10
C VAL A 626 8.57 -15.17 0.28
N ASN A 627 8.82 -16.45 0.58
CA ASN A 627 10.17 -16.92 0.94
C ASN A 627 10.30 -18.45 0.81
N GLU A 628 11.38 -18.94 0.19
CA GLU A 628 11.65 -20.38 0.08
C GLU A 628 11.69 -21.09 1.45
N ASN A 629 12.10 -20.42 2.52
CA ASN A 629 12.15 -20.98 3.88
C ASN A 629 10.90 -20.68 4.71
N TYR A 630 9.73 -20.51 4.07
CA TYR A 630 8.49 -20.16 4.77
C TYR A 630 8.07 -21.17 5.86
N SER A 631 8.46 -22.44 5.74
CA SER A 631 8.18 -23.45 6.77
C SER A 631 8.73 -23.08 8.15
N THR A 632 9.94 -22.52 8.22
CA THR A 632 10.56 -22.11 9.48
C THR A 632 9.84 -20.92 10.11
N PHE A 633 9.35 -20.00 9.27
CA PHE A 633 8.52 -18.89 9.74
C PHE A 633 7.23 -19.40 10.38
N VAL A 634 6.55 -20.35 9.74
CA VAL A 634 5.30 -20.92 10.26
C VAL A 634 5.53 -21.72 11.56
N GLU A 635 6.63 -22.46 11.65
CA GLU A 635 7.01 -23.14 12.89
C GLU A 635 7.15 -22.15 14.06
N MET A 636 7.87 -21.04 13.83
CA MET A 636 8.02 -19.96 14.82
C MET A 636 6.68 -19.35 15.21
N LEU A 637 5.79 -19.08 14.25
CA LEU A 637 4.47 -18.53 14.51
C LEU A 637 3.62 -19.48 15.37
N VAL A 638 3.65 -20.78 15.07
CA VAL A 638 2.90 -21.80 15.80
C VAL A 638 3.44 -21.99 17.21
N GLU A 639 4.77 -21.95 17.39
CA GLU A 639 5.39 -21.96 18.71
C GLU A 639 4.94 -20.74 19.54
N GLN A 640 4.91 -19.56 18.94
CA GLN A 640 4.44 -18.34 19.59
C GLN A 640 2.95 -18.41 19.95
N PHE A 641 2.12 -18.94 19.04
CA PHE A 641 0.71 -19.20 19.30
C PHE A 641 0.52 -20.12 20.52
N ALA A 642 1.28 -21.22 20.59
CA ALA A 642 1.18 -22.16 21.71
C ALA A 642 1.72 -21.58 23.03
N ALA A 643 2.73 -20.71 22.96
CA ALA A 643 3.40 -20.12 24.12
C ALA A 643 2.59 -18.99 24.78
N GLU A 644 2.02 -18.08 23.99
CA GLU A 644 1.48 -16.81 24.51
C GLU A 644 -0.01 -16.59 24.28
N SER A 645 -0.62 -17.22 23.27
CA SER A 645 -2.01 -16.86 22.88
C SER A 645 -3.09 -17.41 23.82
N TYR A 646 -2.78 -18.44 24.61
CA TYR A 646 -3.76 -19.23 25.38
C TYR A 646 -4.96 -19.72 24.55
N GLY A 647 -4.80 -19.89 23.24
CA GLY A 647 -5.89 -20.26 22.32
C GLY A 647 -6.81 -19.08 21.93
N ASP A 648 -6.26 -17.86 21.86
CA ASP A 648 -7.00 -16.71 21.36
C ASP A 648 -7.62 -16.99 19.98
N LEU A 649 -8.89 -16.64 19.82
CA LEU A 649 -9.65 -16.92 18.62
C LEU A 649 -9.04 -16.24 17.37
N VAL A 650 -8.61 -14.98 17.48
CA VAL A 650 -8.12 -14.19 16.34
C VAL A 650 -6.76 -14.70 15.86
N PHE A 651 -5.86 -15.00 16.81
CA PHE A 651 -4.58 -15.64 16.49
C PHE A 651 -4.80 -17.06 15.93
N GLY A 652 -5.67 -17.85 16.56
CA GLY A 652 -6.02 -19.18 16.07
C GLY A 652 -6.59 -19.18 14.66
N CYS A 653 -7.42 -18.19 14.32
CA CYS A 653 -7.88 -17.97 12.95
C CYS A 653 -6.71 -17.66 12.02
N GLN A 654 -5.75 -16.82 12.42
CA GLN A 654 -4.59 -16.52 11.58
C GLN A 654 -3.72 -17.76 11.31
N VAL A 655 -3.47 -18.59 12.33
CA VAL A 655 -2.72 -19.85 12.18
C VAL A 655 -3.47 -20.82 11.26
N SER A 656 -4.80 -20.87 11.36
CA SER A 656 -5.63 -21.74 10.51
C SER A 656 -5.54 -21.41 9.02
N VAL A 657 -5.22 -20.16 8.63
CA VAL A 657 -5.06 -19.76 7.21
C VAL A 657 -4.10 -20.71 6.48
N TYR A 658 -3.02 -21.13 7.13
CA TYR A 658 -2.01 -22.03 6.56
C TYR A 658 -2.48 -23.48 6.41
N LEU A 659 -3.67 -23.83 6.88
CA LEU A 659 -4.32 -25.13 6.71
C LEU A 659 -5.40 -25.11 5.61
N ARG A 660 -5.68 -23.96 4.98
CA ARG A 660 -6.64 -23.88 3.86
C ARG A 660 -6.17 -24.69 2.66
N ARG A 661 -7.10 -25.21 1.87
CA ARG A 661 -6.77 -26.10 0.74
C ARG A 661 -5.98 -25.45 -0.37
N HIS A 662 -6.12 -24.14 -0.51
CA HIS A 662 -5.43 -23.34 -1.50
C HIS A 662 -3.99 -22.98 -1.09
N VAL A 663 -3.50 -23.40 0.08
CA VAL A 663 -2.10 -23.21 0.49
C VAL A 663 -1.22 -24.36 -0.03
N GLU A 664 0.03 -24.06 -0.38
CA GLU A 664 1.03 -25.06 -0.81
C GLU A 664 1.17 -26.22 0.19
N ALA A 665 1.22 -27.45 -0.32
CA ALA A 665 1.25 -28.66 0.50
C ALA A 665 2.41 -28.71 1.50
N SER A 666 3.59 -28.20 1.12
CA SER A 666 4.76 -28.10 1.99
C SER A 666 4.49 -27.22 3.22
N VAL A 667 3.82 -26.08 3.04
CA VAL A 667 3.48 -25.13 4.11
C VAL A 667 2.37 -25.71 5.00
N LYS A 668 1.34 -26.33 4.41
CA LYS A 668 0.28 -27.02 5.19
C LYS A 668 0.87 -28.13 6.08
N LEU A 669 1.75 -28.96 5.53
CA LEU A 669 2.40 -30.06 6.24
C LEU A 669 3.29 -29.55 7.37
N ALA A 670 4.08 -28.49 7.13
CA ALA A 670 4.90 -27.85 8.16
C ALA A 670 4.02 -27.31 9.29
N THR A 671 2.95 -26.58 8.96
CA THR A 671 1.96 -26.06 9.93
C THR A 671 1.38 -27.18 10.78
N TRP A 672 0.90 -28.25 10.16
CA TRP A 672 0.27 -29.37 10.85
C TRP A 672 1.25 -30.07 11.81
N ASN A 673 2.48 -30.32 11.36
CA ASN A 673 3.51 -30.94 12.18
C ASN A 673 3.94 -30.02 13.33
N ALA A 674 4.10 -28.73 13.09
CA ALA A 674 4.39 -27.75 14.15
C ALA A 674 3.31 -27.78 15.22
N LEU A 675 2.03 -27.70 14.83
CA LEU A 675 0.88 -27.73 15.75
C LEU A 675 0.81 -29.03 16.56
N LEU A 676 1.10 -30.16 15.93
CA LEU A 676 1.14 -31.45 16.60
C LEU A 676 2.28 -31.51 17.63
N ASN A 677 3.48 -31.02 17.26
CA ASN A 677 4.66 -31.05 18.11
C ASN A 677 4.49 -30.21 19.38
N VAL A 678 3.92 -29.01 19.25
CA VAL A 678 3.62 -28.11 20.38
C VAL A 678 2.29 -28.43 21.08
N ARG A 679 1.56 -29.45 20.62
CA ARG A 679 0.25 -29.88 21.14
C ARG A 679 -0.84 -28.80 21.10
N ALA A 680 -0.81 -27.94 20.09
CA ALA A 680 -1.75 -26.83 19.92
C ALA A 680 -2.93 -27.13 18.95
N LEU A 681 -3.04 -28.34 18.41
CA LEU A 681 -4.19 -28.73 17.56
C LEU A 681 -5.54 -28.51 18.26
N GLU A 682 -5.60 -28.68 19.57
CA GLU A 682 -6.82 -28.45 20.36
C GLU A 682 -7.16 -26.97 20.65
N LEU A 683 -6.24 -26.06 20.35
CA LEU A 683 -6.37 -24.62 20.61
C LEU A 683 -6.91 -23.85 19.40
N LEU A 684 -6.93 -24.46 18.21
CA LEU A 684 -7.48 -23.82 17.02
C LEU A 684 -9.00 -23.64 17.11
N PRO A 685 -9.55 -22.58 16.49
CA PRO A 685 -10.98 -22.31 16.49
C PRO A 685 -11.79 -23.38 15.74
N PRO A 686 -13.12 -23.46 15.95
CA PRO A 686 -14.01 -24.22 15.09
C PRO A 686 -14.01 -23.71 13.65
N VAL A 687 -14.28 -24.58 12.68
CA VAL A 687 -14.24 -24.24 11.25
C VAL A 687 -15.15 -23.07 10.89
N ASP A 688 -16.34 -22.98 11.51
CA ASP A 688 -17.32 -21.90 11.26
C ASP A 688 -16.86 -20.53 11.80
N SER A 689 -15.83 -20.52 12.66
CA SER A 689 -15.21 -19.31 13.19
C SER A 689 -13.89 -18.99 12.51
N CYS A 690 -13.41 -19.86 11.60
CA CYS A 690 -12.16 -19.66 10.88
C CYS A 690 -12.30 -18.59 9.81
N PHE A 691 -11.15 -18.18 9.28
CA PHE A 691 -11.03 -17.20 8.22
C PHE A 691 -11.70 -17.69 6.91
N GLY A 692 -12.74 -16.97 6.44
CA GLY A 692 -13.52 -17.29 5.24
C GLY A 692 -14.44 -18.52 5.38
N GLU A 693 -15.06 -18.95 4.28
CA GLU A 693 -15.97 -20.10 4.27
C GLU A 693 -15.26 -21.43 4.57
N ALA A 694 -16.01 -22.35 5.20
CA ALA A 694 -15.54 -23.69 5.55
C ALA A 694 -15.09 -24.49 4.32
N ASP A 695 -15.72 -24.28 3.17
CA ASP A 695 -15.37 -24.94 1.91
C ASP A 695 -13.92 -24.61 1.49
N GLY A 696 -13.36 -23.45 1.85
CA GLY A 696 -11.95 -23.14 1.61
C GLY A 696 -10.94 -24.02 2.36
N TYR A 697 -11.39 -24.75 3.39
CA TYR A 697 -10.61 -25.71 4.17
C TYR A 697 -10.93 -27.17 3.83
N LEU A 698 -12.17 -27.42 3.40
CA LEU A 698 -12.68 -28.77 3.17
C LEU A 698 -12.60 -29.18 1.70
N GLU A 699 -12.77 -28.23 0.77
CA GLU A 699 -12.76 -28.50 -0.68
C GLU A 699 -11.57 -27.85 -1.41
N PRO A 700 -11.01 -28.53 -2.42
CA PRO A 700 -11.22 -29.94 -2.76
C PRO A 700 -10.66 -30.87 -1.66
N VAL A 701 -11.02 -32.15 -1.68
CA VAL A 701 -10.47 -33.15 -0.74
C VAL A 701 -8.94 -33.22 -0.84
N GLU A 702 -8.25 -33.49 0.27
CA GLU A 702 -6.80 -33.64 0.31
C GLU A 702 -6.31 -34.85 -0.51
N ASP A 703 -5.32 -34.60 -1.35
CA ASP A 703 -4.72 -35.58 -2.25
C ASP A 703 -3.22 -35.81 -2.00
N ASP A 704 -2.58 -34.96 -1.18
CA ASP A 704 -1.19 -35.13 -0.74
C ASP A 704 -1.03 -36.28 0.27
N GLU A 705 -0.22 -37.27 -0.09
CA GLU A 705 -0.02 -38.48 0.71
C GLU A 705 0.60 -38.18 2.08
N LYS A 706 1.56 -37.25 2.15
CA LYS A 706 2.26 -36.92 3.40
C LYS A 706 1.33 -36.26 4.39
N LEU A 707 0.41 -35.41 3.94
CA LEU A 707 -0.57 -34.76 4.80
C LEU A 707 -1.63 -35.75 5.31
N LEU A 708 -2.11 -36.66 4.46
CA LEU A 708 -3.03 -37.74 4.88
C LEU A 708 -2.38 -38.66 5.93
N GLU A 709 -1.12 -39.04 5.74
CA GLU A 709 -0.35 -39.77 6.74
C GLU A 709 -0.20 -38.97 8.05
N ALA A 710 0.06 -37.67 7.96
CA ALA A 710 0.17 -36.79 9.12
C ALA A 710 -1.15 -36.69 9.90
N TYR A 711 -2.30 -36.68 9.22
CA TYR A 711 -3.62 -36.70 9.86
C TYR A 711 -3.85 -38.01 10.63
N VAL A 712 -3.56 -39.17 10.01
CA VAL A 712 -3.65 -40.47 10.69
C VAL A 712 -2.65 -40.56 11.85
N LYS A 713 -1.44 -40.04 11.70
CA LYS A 713 -0.44 -39.99 12.77
C LYS A 713 -0.96 -39.18 13.97
N SER A 714 -1.54 -38.00 13.75
CA SER A 714 -2.15 -37.19 14.81
C SER A 714 -3.34 -37.88 15.47
N TRP A 715 -4.11 -38.66 14.70
CA TRP A 715 -5.21 -39.45 15.22
C TRP A 715 -4.71 -40.55 16.15
N VAL A 716 -3.86 -41.44 15.64
CA VAL A 716 -3.35 -42.62 16.38
C VAL A 716 -2.50 -42.23 17.59
N SER A 717 -1.80 -41.10 17.54
CA SER A 717 -1.03 -40.59 18.68
C SER A 717 -1.89 -39.94 19.78
N GLY A 718 -3.19 -39.72 19.54
CA GLY A 718 -4.08 -39.00 20.45
C GLY A 718 -3.98 -37.47 20.43
N GLY A 719 -3.20 -36.91 19.49
CA GLY A 719 -3.13 -35.46 19.29
C GLY A 719 -4.48 -34.82 18.92
N LEU A 720 -5.43 -35.60 18.41
CA LEU A 720 -6.78 -35.14 18.04
C LEU A 720 -7.86 -35.37 19.11
N ASP A 721 -7.58 -36.05 20.22
CA ASP A 721 -8.63 -36.45 21.19
C ASP A 721 -9.30 -35.24 21.82
N ARG A 722 -8.48 -34.27 22.25
CA ARG A 722 -9.00 -33.03 22.82
C ARG A 722 -9.53 -32.09 21.74
N ALA A 723 -8.91 -32.07 20.56
CA ALA A 723 -9.41 -31.31 19.41
C ALA A 723 -10.83 -31.73 19.02
N ALA A 724 -11.13 -33.03 19.07
CA ALA A 724 -12.48 -33.56 18.84
C ALA A 724 -13.49 -33.06 19.88
N SER A 725 -13.12 -33.08 21.17
CA SER A 725 -13.99 -32.59 22.25
C SER A 725 -14.29 -31.09 22.14
N ARG A 726 -13.33 -30.30 21.63
CA ARG A 726 -13.43 -28.84 21.47
C ARG A 726 -13.96 -28.40 20.10
N ARG A 727 -14.23 -29.34 19.20
CA ARG A 727 -14.63 -29.07 17.81
C ARG A 727 -13.65 -28.16 17.06
N SER A 728 -12.36 -28.32 17.33
CA SER A 728 -11.29 -27.59 16.65
C SER A 728 -11.29 -27.92 15.15
N VAL A 729 -10.96 -26.93 14.31
CA VAL A 729 -10.80 -27.08 12.86
C VAL A 729 -9.83 -28.21 12.50
N SER A 730 -8.81 -28.50 13.32
CA SER A 730 -7.89 -29.60 13.05
C SER A 730 -8.59 -30.97 13.05
N TYR A 731 -9.54 -31.18 13.96
CA TYR A 731 -10.32 -32.41 13.99
C TYR A 731 -11.29 -32.47 12.80
N THR A 732 -11.95 -31.36 12.47
CA THR A 732 -12.85 -31.29 11.31
C THR A 732 -12.11 -31.57 9.99
N LEU A 733 -10.92 -31.00 9.81
CA LEU A 733 -10.05 -31.23 8.66
C LEU A 733 -9.66 -32.71 8.56
N ALA A 734 -9.11 -33.28 9.62
CA ALA A 734 -8.70 -34.69 9.63
C ALA A 734 -9.90 -35.61 9.36
N LEU A 735 -11.05 -35.34 9.99
CA LEU A 735 -12.27 -36.12 9.81
C LEU A 735 -12.77 -36.06 8.36
N HIS A 736 -12.89 -34.86 7.79
CA HIS A 736 -13.36 -34.65 6.42
C HIS A 736 -12.43 -35.33 5.41
N HIS A 737 -11.13 -34.99 5.46
CA HIS A 737 -10.17 -35.43 4.46
C HIS A 737 -9.92 -36.93 4.54
N LEU A 738 -9.80 -37.51 5.74
CA LEU A 738 -9.64 -38.95 5.90
C LEU A 738 -10.90 -39.72 5.52
N SER A 739 -12.08 -39.27 5.94
CA SER A 739 -13.34 -39.94 5.54
C SER A 739 -13.48 -39.90 4.02
N SER A 740 -13.30 -38.74 3.41
CA SER A 740 -13.45 -38.57 1.97
C SER A 740 -12.41 -39.40 1.20
N PHE A 741 -11.15 -39.41 1.62
CA PHE A 741 -10.10 -40.21 0.98
C PHE A 741 -10.30 -41.72 1.14
N ILE A 742 -10.61 -42.18 2.36
CA ILE A 742 -10.75 -43.62 2.65
C ILE A 742 -11.96 -44.21 1.93
N PHE A 743 -13.07 -43.47 1.86
CA PHE A 743 -14.34 -43.97 1.33
C PHE A 743 -14.64 -43.53 -0.10
N ALA A 744 -13.78 -42.76 -0.76
CA ALA A 744 -13.90 -42.46 -2.18
C ALA A 744 -13.46 -43.63 -3.07
N ASP A 745 -14.00 -43.68 -4.29
CA ASP A 745 -13.55 -44.58 -5.34
C ASP A 745 -12.09 -44.27 -5.70
N SER A 746 -11.18 -45.10 -5.20
CA SER A 746 -9.74 -44.89 -5.33
C SER A 746 -9.22 -45.58 -6.60
N THR A 747 -8.36 -44.88 -7.34
CA THR A 747 -7.56 -45.50 -8.41
C THR A 747 -6.63 -46.57 -7.83
N ALA A 748 -6.19 -47.52 -8.66
CA ALA A 748 -5.35 -48.64 -8.21
C ALA A 748 -4.08 -48.18 -7.46
N ASP A 749 -3.50 -47.04 -7.87
CA ASP A 749 -2.28 -46.48 -7.27
C ASP A 749 -2.48 -45.98 -5.83
N LYS A 750 -3.66 -45.43 -5.50
CA LYS A 750 -3.96 -44.89 -4.16
C LYS A 750 -4.55 -45.94 -3.20
N LEU A 751 -4.86 -47.13 -3.71
CA LEU A 751 -5.51 -48.21 -2.94
C LEU A 751 -4.61 -48.76 -1.82
N LEU A 752 -3.30 -48.83 -2.04
CA LEU A 752 -2.33 -49.27 -1.03
C LEU A 752 -2.31 -48.30 0.16
N LEU A 753 -2.16 -47.00 -0.11
CA LEU A 753 -2.19 -45.96 0.91
C LEU A 753 -3.52 -45.96 1.67
N ARG A 754 -4.65 -46.00 0.95
CA ARG A 754 -6.00 -46.10 1.54
C ARG A 754 -6.11 -47.24 2.55
N ASN A 755 -5.70 -48.45 2.15
CA ASN A 755 -5.79 -49.62 3.00
C ASN A 755 -4.83 -49.53 4.20
N GLN A 756 -3.63 -48.95 4.02
CA GLN A 756 -2.67 -48.71 5.11
C GLN A 756 -3.22 -47.73 6.16
N LEU A 757 -3.80 -46.62 5.72
CA LEU A 757 -4.40 -45.61 6.60
C LEU A 757 -5.61 -46.19 7.35
N ALA A 758 -6.52 -46.89 6.65
CA ALA A 758 -7.68 -47.53 7.26
C ALA A 758 -7.29 -48.60 8.29
N LYS A 759 -6.30 -49.47 8.00
CA LYS A 759 -5.77 -50.44 8.97
C LYS A 759 -5.21 -49.77 10.21
N SER A 760 -4.52 -48.63 10.06
CA SER A 760 -3.91 -47.91 11.17
C SER A 760 -4.97 -47.34 12.12
N LEU A 761 -6.03 -46.75 11.57
CA LEU A 761 -7.17 -46.25 12.35
C LEU A 761 -7.94 -47.38 13.06
N LEU A 762 -8.15 -48.51 12.38
CA LEU A 762 -8.81 -49.68 12.99
C LEU A 762 -7.99 -50.25 14.15
N ARG A 763 -6.66 -50.35 14.00
CA ARG A 763 -5.77 -50.83 15.06
C ARG A 763 -5.79 -49.92 16.29
N ASP A 764 -5.84 -48.61 16.10
CA ASP A 764 -5.97 -47.65 17.21
C ASP A 764 -7.33 -47.79 17.92
N TYR A 765 -8.42 -47.87 17.16
CA TYR A 765 -9.75 -48.15 17.70
C TYR A 765 -9.78 -49.43 18.54
N THR A 766 -9.19 -50.53 18.06
CA THR A 766 -9.13 -51.80 18.81
C THR A 766 -8.40 -51.67 20.15
N ARG A 767 -7.36 -50.83 20.22
CA ARG A 767 -6.55 -50.65 21.44
C ARG A 767 -7.24 -49.76 22.47
N ASN A 768 -8.00 -48.77 22.01
CA ASN A 768 -8.54 -47.69 22.85
C ASN A 768 -10.06 -47.51 22.66
N VAL A 769 -10.83 -48.61 22.58
CA VAL A 769 -12.26 -48.60 22.20
C VAL A 769 -13.08 -47.56 22.96
N GLN A 770 -12.92 -47.46 24.29
CA GLN A 770 -13.72 -46.54 25.11
C GLN A 770 -13.50 -45.05 24.78
N GLN A 771 -12.29 -44.67 24.37
CA GLN A 771 -11.94 -43.28 24.05
C GLN A 771 -12.14 -42.98 22.56
N ARG A 772 -11.97 -43.98 21.69
CA ARG A 772 -11.94 -43.81 20.22
C ARG A 772 -13.25 -44.15 19.52
N GLN A 773 -14.21 -44.74 20.24
CA GLN A 773 -15.51 -45.10 19.66
C GLN A 773 -16.20 -43.90 19.01
N GLY A 774 -16.33 -42.76 19.70
CA GLY A 774 -17.01 -41.58 19.14
C GLY A 774 -16.35 -41.06 17.86
N MET A 775 -15.01 -40.99 17.82
CA MET A 775 -14.28 -40.51 16.65
C MET A 775 -14.38 -41.48 15.46
N MET A 776 -14.29 -42.80 15.70
CA MET A 776 -14.44 -43.82 14.64
C MET A 776 -15.86 -43.83 14.07
N MET A 777 -16.88 -43.66 14.93
CA MET A 777 -18.28 -43.54 14.50
C MET A 777 -18.48 -42.31 13.62
N ASN A 778 -17.92 -41.16 14.04
CA ASN A 778 -17.95 -39.93 13.24
C ASN A 778 -17.30 -40.13 11.86
N LEU A 779 -16.15 -40.83 11.79
CA LEU A 779 -15.46 -41.10 10.52
C LEU A 779 -16.36 -41.88 9.54
N VAL A 780 -17.01 -42.95 10.01
CA VAL A 780 -17.86 -43.78 9.17
C VAL A 780 -19.15 -43.05 8.79
N GLN A 781 -19.73 -42.26 9.70
CA GLN A 781 -20.99 -41.54 9.48
C GLN A 781 -20.81 -40.19 8.77
N TYR A 782 -19.58 -39.71 8.57
CA TYR A 782 -19.29 -38.38 8.04
C TYR A 782 -19.93 -38.15 6.66
N LYS A 783 -20.72 -37.09 6.50
CA LYS A 783 -21.36 -36.74 5.21
C LYS A 783 -20.79 -35.42 4.69
N LYS A 784 -20.42 -35.42 3.42
CA LYS A 784 -19.80 -34.28 2.73
C LYS A 784 -20.76 -33.06 2.64
N LYS A 785 -22.04 -33.29 2.29
CA LYS A 785 -23.09 -32.26 2.30
C LYS A 785 -24.42 -32.80 2.86
N PRO A 786 -25.21 -31.97 3.56
CA PRO A 786 -26.56 -32.34 3.99
C PRO A 786 -27.50 -32.37 2.78
N GLY A 787 -27.82 -33.57 2.28
CA GLY A 787 -28.77 -33.76 1.17
C GLY A 787 -28.25 -34.54 -0.03
N GLU A 788 -26.93 -34.79 -0.12
CA GLU A 788 -26.43 -35.84 -1.01
C GLU A 788 -26.90 -37.19 -0.46
N GLU A 789 -27.55 -38.00 -1.32
CA GLU A 789 -27.90 -39.39 -1.03
C GLU A 789 -26.60 -40.15 -0.73
N GLY A 790 -26.25 -40.18 0.56
CA GLY A 790 -24.97 -40.67 1.02
C GLY A 790 -24.81 -42.14 0.67
N PHE A 791 -23.62 -42.48 0.18
CA PHE A 791 -23.09 -43.84 0.21
C PHE A 791 -23.51 -44.50 1.53
N GLU A 792 -24.24 -45.61 1.42
CA GLU A 792 -24.76 -46.33 2.58
C GLU A 792 -23.61 -46.65 3.54
N VAL A 793 -23.83 -46.46 4.84
CA VAL A 793 -22.88 -46.84 5.90
C VAL A 793 -22.39 -48.29 5.71
N GLY A 794 -23.23 -49.16 5.12
CA GLY A 794 -22.86 -50.51 4.69
C GLY A 794 -21.69 -50.57 3.70
N ASN A 795 -21.66 -49.70 2.69
CA ASN A 795 -20.58 -49.63 1.69
C ASN A 795 -19.26 -49.19 2.34
N ARG A 796 -19.31 -48.21 3.25
CA ARG A 796 -18.13 -47.76 4.01
C ARG A 796 -17.59 -48.86 4.92
N LEU A 797 -18.46 -49.61 5.58
CA LEU A 797 -18.06 -50.79 6.36
C LEU A 797 -17.43 -51.87 5.47
N GLN A 798 -17.89 -52.04 4.23
CA GLN A 798 -17.27 -52.97 3.29
C GLN A 798 -15.85 -52.53 2.92
N VAL A 799 -15.63 -51.23 2.65
CA VAL A 799 -14.28 -50.69 2.40
C VAL A 799 -13.34 -50.97 3.58
N LEU A 800 -13.80 -50.85 4.82
CA LEU A 800 -13.00 -51.20 6.00
C LEU A 800 -12.69 -52.71 6.07
N LYS A 801 -13.63 -53.58 5.70
CA LYS A 801 -13.41 -55.04 5.63
C LYS A 801 -12.36 -55.39 4.58
N ASP A 802 -12.47 -54.78 3.40
CA ASP A 802 -11.52 -54.99 2.30
C ASP A 802 -10.12 -54.52 2.72
N ALA A 803 -10.06 -53.36 3.39
CA ALA A 803 -8.82 -52.84 3.95
C ALA A 803 -8.21 -53.77 5.00
N CYS A 804 -8.96 -54.62 5.71
CA CYS A 804 -8.40 -55.56 6.68
C CYS A 804 -7.53 -56.66 6.02
N GLY A 805 -7.70 -56.93 4.72
CA GLY A 805 -6.88 -57.91 3.99
C GLY A 805 -6.87 -59.32 4.62
N GLY A 806 -7.96 -59.73 5.26
CA GLY A 806 -8.10 -61.03 5.92
C GLY A 806 -7.66 -61.11 7.39
N ASP A 807 -7.26 -60.00 8.02
CA ASP A 807 -6.94 -59.98 9.46
C ASP A 807 -8.18 -60.26 10.31
N SER A 808 -8.28 -61.49 10.84
CA SER A 808 -9.43 -61.96 11.62
C SER A 808 -9.70 -61.14 12.90
N SER A 809 -8.68 -60.45 13.44
CA SER A 809 -8.83 -59.62 14.63
C SER A 809 -9.53 -58.30 14.32
N LEU A 810 -9.09 -57.61 13.24
CA LEU A 810 -9.69 -56.35 12.79
C LEU A 810 -11.10 -56.57 12.21
N LEU A 811 -11.33 -57.69 11.50
CA LEU A 811 -12.65 -58.03 10.97
C LEU A 811 -13.71 -58.16 12.06
N LYS A 812 -13.37 -58.75 13.22
CA LYS A 812 -14.28 -58.83 14.38
C LYS A 812 -14.64 -57.46 14.93
N GLU A 813 -13.69 -56.53 14.94
CA GLU A 813 -13.93 -55.15 15.41
C GLU A 813 -14.80 -54.35 14.44
N VAL A 814 -14.66 -54.57 13.13
CA VAL A 814 -15.56 -53.96 12.13
C VAL A 814 -16.99 -54.47 12.31
N GLU A 815 -17.20 -55.75 12.61
CA GLU A 815 -18.53 -56.29 12.92
C GLU A 815 -19.12 -55.70 14.22
N LYS A 816 -18.29 -55.50 15.26
CA LYS A 816 -18.73 -54.81 16.48
C LYS A 816 -19.12 -53.35 16.20
N LEU A 817 -18.34 -52.64 15.39
CA LEU A 817 -18.64 -51.27 14.97
C LEU A 817 -19.96 -51.21 14.21
N LYS A 818 -20.22 -52.19 13.33
CA LYS A 818 -21.51 -52.31 12.61
C LYS A 818 -22.68 -52.46 13.58
N LEU A 819 -22.57 -53.31 14.61
CA LEU A 819 -23.62 -53.46 15.63
C LEU A 819 -23.88 -52.16 16.40
N LEU A 820 -22.83 -51.43 16.75
CA LEU A 820 -22.94 -50.13 17.43
C LEU A 820 -23.66 -49.09 16.55
N LEU A 821 -23.31 -49.01 15.27
CA LEU A 821 -23.97 -48.14 14.28
C LEU A 821 -25.45 -48.44 14.10
N LEU A 822 -25.82 -49.72 14.09
CA LEU A 822 -27.23 -50.15 14.01
C LEU A 822 -28.01 -49.74 15.27
N SER A 823 -27.43 -49.97 16.46
CA SER A 823 -28.07 -49.61 17.73
C SER A 823 -28.27 -48.09 17.88
N GLU A 824 -27.34 -47.27 17.38
CA GLU A 824 -27.46 -45.81 17.41
C GLU A 824 -28.51 -45.31 16.42
N ALA A 825 -28.62 -45.93 15.24
CA ALA A 825 -29.64 -45.60 14.24
C ALA A 825 -31.05 -45.90 14.77
N GLU A 826 -31.23 -47.04 15.45
CA GLU A 826 -32.48 -47.43 16.11
C GLU A 826 -32.84 -46.46 17.25
N LEU A 827 -31.88 -46.10 18.11
CA LEU A 827 -32.08 -45.11 19.17
C LEU A 827 -32.43 -43.72 18.61
N THR A 828 -31.83 -43.31 17.50
CA THR A 828 -32.11 -42.03 16.84
C THR A 828 -33.50 -42.03 16.20
N ALA A 829 -33.92 -43.16 15.61
CA ALA A 829 -35.27 -43.36 15.10
C ALA A 829 -36.31 -43.31 16.24
N CYS A 830 -36.04 -43.96 17.37
CA CYS A 830 -36.87 -43.88 18.57
C CYS A 830 -36.94 -42.45 19.13
N ARG A 831 -35.83 -41.70 19.18
CA ARG A 831 -35.83 -40.28 19.60
C ARG A 831 -36.61 -39.37 18.66
N ARG A 832 -36.52 -39.57 17.33
CA ARG A 832 -37.35 -38.83 16.36
C ARG A 832 -38.83 -39.20 16.48
N TYR A 833 -39.14 -40.47 16.72
CA TYR A 833 -40.50 -40.93 16.94
C TYR A 833 -41.08 -40.30 18.23
N LEU A 834 -40.34 -40.30 19.33
CA LEU A 834 -40.72 -39.63 20.59
C LEU A 834 -40.83 -38.11 20.43
N GLY A 835 -39.89 -37.45 19.74
CA GLY A 835 -39.95 -36.02 19.45
C GLY A 835 -41.14 -35.63 18.56
N SER A 836 -41.49 -36.48 17.59
CA SER A 836 -42.70 -36.35 16.77
C SER A 836 -43.99 -36.56 17.57
N CYS A 837 -43.98 -37.50 18.53
CA CYS A 837 -45.08 -37.71 19.47
C CYS A 837 -45.26 -36.52 20.44
N ILE A 838 -44.17 -35.94 20.96
CA ILE A 838 -44.21 -34.75 21.84
C ILE A 838 -44.63 -33.50 21.04
N GLY A 839 -44.12 -33.32 19.81
CA GLY A 839 -44.56 -32.25 18.91
C GLY A 839 -46.03 -32.36 18.49
N LYS A 840 -46.59 -33.57 18.44
CA LYS A 840 -48.02 -33.83 18.21
C LYS A 840 -48.89 -33.69 19.47
N LEU A 841 -48.33 -33.85 20.67
CA LEU A 841 -49.01 -33.55 21.94
C LEU A 841 -49.02 -32.04 22.27
N SER A 842 -48.20 -31.24 21.61
CA SER A 842 -48.14 -29.77 21.76
C SER A 842 -49.23 -29.00 20.99
N TRP A 843 -50.16 -29.68 20.30
CA TRP A 843 -51.25 -29.04 19.53
C TRP A 843 -52.66 -29.31 20.09
N SER A 844 -52.77 -29.84 21.32
CA SER A 844 -54.07 -30.07 21.97
C SER A 844 -54.17 -29.59 23.42
N TYR A 845 -53.35 -28.61 23.84
CA TYR A 845 -53.59 -27.82 25.04
C TYR A 845 -52.97 -26.41 24.88
N ILE A 846 -53.75 -25.48 24.31
CA ILE A 846 -53.59 -24.05 24.59
C ILE A 846 -54.78 -23.69 25.47
N ASP A 847 -54.55 -23.54 26.78
CA ASP A 847 -54.74 -22.28 27.51
C ASP A 847 -54.55 -22.55 29.00
N VAL A 848 -53.55 -21.90 29.60
CA VAL A 848 -53.65 -21.15 30.87
C VAL A 848 -52.25 -20.57 31.16
N ASN A 849 -52.24 -19.23 31.21
CA ASN A 849 -51.26 -18.31 31.81
C ASN A 849 -50.08 -17.81 30.97
N VAL A 850 -50.43 -16.79 30.18
CA VAL A 850 -49.85 -15.43 30.34
C VAL A 850 -49.47 -15.13 31.80
N ALA A 851 -48.21 -14.70 31.98
CA ALA A 851 -47.66 -13.81 33.01
C ALA A 851 -46.38 -14.37 33.64
N LEU A 852 -45.22 -13.92 33.15
CA LEU A 852 -44.15 -13.34 33.97
C LEU A 852 -42.94 -12.98 33.10
N VAL A 853 -42.98 -11.77 32.55
CA VAL A 853 -41.78 -10.96 32.35
C VAL A 853 -41.30 -10.54 33.74
N GLY A 854 -40.02 -10.74 34.08
CA GLY A 854 -39.42 -10.01 35.20
C GLY A 854 -38.19 -10.61 35.88
N ARG A 855 -37.01 -10.22 35.36
CA ARG A 855 -35.77 -9.91 36.11
C ARG A 855 -35.06 -11.00 36.93
N ARG A 856 -33.87 -11.37 36.43
CA ARG A 856 -32.68 -11.66 37.23
C ARG A 856 -32.14 -10.40 37.92
N LYS A 857 -31.84 -10.53 39.22
CA LYS A 857 -30.85 -9.86 40.10
C LYS A 857 -31.19 -10.38 41.50
N SER A 858 -30.32 -10.63 42.48
CA SER A 858 -28.88 -10.59 42.72
C SER A 858 -28.72 -11.04 44.19
N CYS A 859 -27.56 -11.57 44.56
CA CYS A 859 -26.95 -11.58 45.91
C CYS A 859 -27.54 -12.46 47.06
N GLU A 860 -26.60 -13.24 47.63
CA GLU A 860 -26.23 -13.36 49.06
C GLU A 860 -27.24 -13.85 50.12
N GLY A 861 -26.74 -14.75 50.99
CA GLY A 861 -27.02 -14.67 52.43
C GLY A 861 -27.78 -15.82 53.08
N VAL A 862 -27.03 -16.65 53.81
CA VAL A 862 -27.27 -17.16 55.19
C VAL A 862 -28.67 -17.71 55.57
N GLY A 863 -28.66 -19.01 55.93
CA GLY A 863 -29.26 -19.53 57.17
C GLY A 863 -30.77 -19.80 57.19
N GLY A 864 -31.15 -21.01 57.63
CA GLY A 864 -32.53 -21.30 58.05
C GLY A 864 -32.96 -22.73 57.81
N VAL A 865 -32.77 -23.56 58.83
CA VAL A 865 -33.51 -24.82 59.01
C VAL A 865 -34.97 -24.46 59.28
N ASP A 866 -35.92 -25.08 58.56
CA ASP A 866 -37.09 -25.66 59.23
C ASP A 866 -37.87 -26.67 58.38
N ARG A 867 -38.26 -27.73 59.07
CA ARG A 867 -39.15 -28.83 58.64
C ARG A 867 -40.60 -28.35 58.54
N ILE A 868 -41.42 -29.11 57.81
CA ILE A 868 -42.89 -29.37 57.89
C ILE A 868 -43.30 -29.74 56.45
N SER A 869 -44.10 -30.73 56.09
CA SER A 869 -44.74 -31.88 56.73
C SER A 869 -45.35 -32.69 55.57
N LEU A 870 -45.27 -34.00 55.62
CA LEU A 870 -45.99 -34.93 54.75
C LEU A 870 -47.40 -35.14 55.29
N ASP A 871 -48.40 -34.84 54.48
CA ASP A 871 -49.76 -35.43 54.50
C ASP A 871 -50.45 -34.95 53.22
N GLY A 872 -51.15 -35.71 52.39
CA GLY A 872 -51.65 -37.07 52.41
C GLY A 872 -52.72 -37.08 51.29
N GLY A 873 -52.64 -38.00 50.32
CA GLY A 873 -53.62 -38.04 49.23
C GLY A 873 -53.27 -39.02 48.12
N ARG A 874 -53.72 -40.27 48.27
CA ARG A 874 -53.63 -41.33 47.26
C ARG A 874 -54.46 -40.98 46.02
N PHE A 875 -53.93 -41.29 44.83
CA PHE A 875 -54.68 -42.01 43.80
C PHE A 875 -53.75 -43.02 43.10
N ILE A 876 -54.34 -44.18 42.83
CA ILE A 876 -53.73 -45.43 42.35
C ILE A 876 -53.69 -45.43 40.80
N TRP A 877 -52.57 -45.90 40.25
CA TRP A 877 -52.24 -46.58 38.97
C TRP A 877 -53.26 -46.54 37.81
N VAL A 878 -52.86 -46.40 36.54
CA VAL A 878 -52.25 -47.44 35.65
C VAL A 878 -51.61 -46.71 34.44
N HIS A 879 -50.34 -46.94 34.05
CA HIS A 879 -49.97 -47.93 33.03
C HIS A 879 -48.47 -48.20 33.04
N GLU A 880 -48.11 -49.48 33.14
CA GLU A 880 -46.81 -50.02 32.77
C GLU A 880 -46.56 -49.84 31.26
N PHE A 881 -45.35 -49.45 30.89
CA PHE A 881 -44.68 -49.96 29.70
C PHE A 881 -43.28 -50.41 30.10
N VAL A 882 -43.16 -51.73 30.25
CA VAL A 882 -41.90 -52.46 30.31
C VAL A 882 -41.28 -52.44 28.91
N PHE A 883 -40.01 -52.07 28.80
CA PHE A 883 -39.15 -52.59 27.74
C PHE A 883 -37.88 -53.17 28.38
N MET A 884 -37.79 -54.50 28.32
CA MET A 884 -36.61 -55.30 28.62
C MET A 884 -35.74 -55.39 27.37
N LYS A 885 -34.43 -55.17 27.56
CA LYS A 885 -33.25 -55.56 26.75
C LYS A 885 -33.16 -55.12 25.30
#